data_AF-A0A2N1VQ61-F1
#
_entry.id   AF-A0A2N1VQ61-F1
#
_cell.length_a   1.000
_cell.length_b   1.000
_cell.length_c   1.000
_cell.angle_alpha   90.00
_cell.angle_beta   90.00
_cell.angle_gamma   90.00
#
_symmetry.space_group_name_H-M   'P 1'
#
loop_
_entity.id
_entity.type
_entity.pdbx_description
1 polymer ?
#
loop_
_entity_poly.entity_id
_entity_poly.type
_entity_poly.pdbx_seq_one_letter_code
_entity_poly.pdbx_strand_id
1 'polypeptide(L)'
;MRNVRFTSISLAIFLTILLASCSNKIYKYPDGNLNNSRPDANKEFSEVAPVQNSQEYDICGAFDREHSNNDFSEQSVSPSSAYINQMFPVSNFNKEIVDFLTQNIESIVFTGVDKGFAAFAHPISFDLAKNLNLPFSPESKNVGGADLFEFYKNREGKFEFKILDSPINSMFWDSHPTAITDTLSDGSCVTLLIWSSDRNAPFAERISLSGKNLPGGNTDLFYAFRFADGTWSEVKTLAQNINTESHEGTPFIYCSCCNPYLLFSSDRLKSKAGDFDIFYTKLAIDYHNFEINVFDDAQLLEKKANERSSDINSINSFSDDRFPLVPLPHGLSSPNLIYFSSNRYDSKSDKQMKVGGTIITNAGSYDIYRLPLPEFMNCPTPEPPTVKMNVALINLAIPDEPVRMPVISLYDNNGNEIESRDLSQSEFEIKSGKQYFIKGGSHFNMLDCESEPVKVLSGYLIPNDTIVVIGREISKEKRVVSNLKSGLADFEKLQKLQYDTSYSEIFVFDRKLNVQHARAMAITNPRLVDEMMEYDQEITIVSSFDKLRRQTPKTASKSSNVRLSGAGANSEVSKNGGWTISPGSGDNLVFYDTVYVLPEYFVKPPCYCEFTEFMTGYEQNVPYYQTGFWEVNTLSNFRRDMNKLGRREFSEAKWVELHRNNQYFTNSPERRQSRIYEYEKFAKIVDKNLDMMADIINRRIIPAFNITDSLSGNEKLIISLDAWSDKRPVRRGWYIGEDVDYYEGVLHESASHYDVSFKKVSIQSGDLLNMNNDTLSKLRAYYGYHELITRLLDTKKFGSAFYDYFAQGKVLLPDNRTLGSSQANVGAFDPQASIENAKIILLIKGNYFDPTEFKIPKYIRNVDSSLYMLDTIRRIDLRINNLYYQAGKLVESPCCNKSLPCLDYEMKLSASNIQPEITATSPTKIIPKQNDHFILYFGSYNDFDAAQLIMVMLNEVTDTKLMIEQSESEGEQKFIVRTESSFSPEEARNKQDSFIRRSNIRIEDYPGFVIELIQSE
;
A
#
# COMPACT_ATOMS: atom_id res chain seq x y z
N MET A 1 30.08 109.04 -36.05
CA MET A 1 29.74 107.64 -35.71
C MET A 1 30.46 106.65 -36.65
N ARG A 2 31.75 106.36 -36.44
CA ARG A 2 32.48 105.35 -37.24
C ARG A 2 33.22 104.31 -36.39
N ASN A 3 33.81 104.72 -35.26
CA ASN A 3 34.59 103.83 -34.38
C ASN A 3 33.77 102.77 -33.63
N VAL A 4 32.44 102.91 -33.53
CA VAL A 4 31.56 101.97 -32.79
C VAL A 4 31.30 100.67 -33.57
N ARG A 5 31.41 100.65 -34.91
CA ARG A 5 31.17 99.41 -35.68
C ARG A 5 32.35 98.46 -35.71
N PHE A 6 33.59 98.96 -35.65
CA PHE A 6 34.77 98.10 -35.63
C PHE A 6 34.92 97.37 -34.30
N THR A 7 34.72 98.05 -33.17
CA THR A 7 34.75 97.40 -31.84
C THR A 7 33.67 96.34 -31.70
N SER A 8 32.43 96.57 -32.15
CA SER A 8 31.38 95.55 -32.11
C SER A 8 31.67 94.32 -32.97
N ILE A 9 32.27 94.48 -34.16
CA ILE A 9 32.64 93.35 -35.02
C ILE A 9 33.83 92.57 -34.44
N SER A 10 34.87 93.27 -33.97
CA SER A 10 36.01 92.63 -33.30
C SER A 10 35.58 91.91 -32.02
N LEU A 11 34.70 92.50 -31.21
CA LEU A 11 34.18 91.88 -29.99
C LEU A 11 33.29 90.67 -30.33
N ALA A 12 32.43 90.76 -31.35
CA ALA A 12 31.61 89.62 -31.79
C ALA A 12 32.47 88.45 -32.30
N ILE A 13 33.53 88.73 -33.08
CA ILE A 13 34.48 87.72 -33.55
C ILE A 13 35.27 87.13 -32.37
N PHE A 14 35.71 87.94 -31.40
CA PHE A 14 36.39 87.44 -30.21
C PHE A 14 35.45 86.59 -29.34
N LEU A 15 34.17 86.96 -29.25
CA LEU A 15 33.16 86.21 -28.51
C LEU A 15 32.78 84.89 -29.21
N THR A 16 32.69 84.84 -30.55
CA THR A 16 32.47 83.58 -31.27
C THR A 16 33.72 82.69 -31.29
N ILE A 17 34.94 83.25 -31.27
CA ILE A 17 36.17 82.47 -31.07
C ILE A 17 36.23 81.91 -29.63
N LEU A 18 35.82 82.67 -28.61
CA LEU A 18 35.70 82.16 -27.24
C LEU A 18 34.64 81.05 -27.13
N LEU A 19 33.45 81.24 -27.72
CA LEU A 19 32.40 80.22 -27.75
C LEU A 19 32.82 78.97 -28.55
N ALA A 20 33.61 79.12 -29.61
CA ALA A 20 34.20 78.01 -30.36
C ALA A 20 35.40 77.35 -29.63
N SER A 21 36.00 78.02 -28.65
CA SER A 21 37.07 77.47 -27.81
C SER A 21 36.54 76.63 -26.64
N CYS A 22 35.26 76.78 -26.29
CA CYS A 22 34.53 75.85 -25.42
C CYS A 22 34.17 74.55 -26.14
N SER A 23 35.20 73.81 -26.58
CA SER A 23 35.03 72.40 -26.96
C SER A 23 34.62 71.61 -25.72
N ASN A 24 33.32 71.28 -25.63
CA ASN A 24 32.83 70.38 -24.59
C ASN A 24 33.62 69.07 -24.69
N LYS A 25 34.31 68.70 -23.59
CA LYS A 25 34.99 67.41 -23.49
C LYS A 25 33.94 66.31 -23.69
N ILE A 26 34.05 65.57 -24.79
CA ILE A 26 33.25 64.37 -25.01
C ILE A 26 33.87 63.28 -24.15
N TYR A 27 33.09 62.68 -23.25
CA TYR A 27 33.49 61.51 -22.50
C TYR A 27 32.77 60.28 -23.10
N LYS A 28 33.47 59.16 -23.19
CA LYS A 28 32.91 57.85 -23.54
C LYS A 28 33.46 56.81 -22.57
N TYR A 29 32.63 55.87 -22.13
CA TYR A 29 33.11 54.71 -21.40
C TYR A 29 34.06 53.87 -22.28
N PRO A 30 35.04 53.16 -21.69
CA PRO A 30 35.92 52.25 -22.41
C PRO A 30 35.13 51.06 -22.93
N ASP A 31 35.60 50.38 -23.97
CA ASP A 31 34.92 49.17 -24.45
C ASP A 31 35.05 48.03 -23.41
N GLY A 32 34.07 47.14 -23.38
CA GLY A 32 33.87 46.15 -22.30
C GLY A 32 33.27 46.71 -20.99
N ASN A 33 33.32 48.02 -20.73
CA ASN A 33 32.72 48.61 -19.52
C ASN A 33 31.19 48.43 -19.51
N LEU A 34 30.63 47.97 -18.38
CA LEU A 34 29.22 47.60 -18.26
C LEU A 34 28.24 48.76 -18.56
N ASN A 35 28.66 50.01 -18.35
CA ASN A 35 27.84 51.19 -18.61
C ASN A 35 27.52 51.43 -20.10
N ASN A 36 28.26 50.83 -21.04
CA ASN A 36 27.91 50.87 -22.47
C ASN A 36 26.62 50.08 -22.77
N SER A 37 26.35 49.03 -21.99
CA SER A 37 25.18 48.14 -22.14
C SER A 37 24.05 48.46 -21.16
N ARG A 38 24.40 48.90 -19.94
CA ARG A 38 23.45 49.23 -18.87
C ARG A 38 23.85 50.56 -18.22
N PRO A 39 23.20 51.68 -18.59
CA PRO A 39 23.37 52.94 -17.88
C PRO A 39 23.21 52.76 -16.37
N ASP A 40 23.99 53.53 -15.61
CA ASP A 40 24.00 53.58 -14.14
C ASP A 40 24.36 52.25 -13.42
N ALA A 41 24.95 51.28 -14.13
CA ALA A 41 25.46 50.04 -13.52
C ALA A 41 26.73 50.27 -12.69
N ASN A 42 27.62 51.15 -13.16
CA ASN A 42 28.78 51.70 -12.46
C ASN A 42 28.57 53.19 -12.16
N LYS A 43 28.96 53.65 -10.96
CA LYS A 43 28.72 55.02 -10.45
C LYS A 43 30.02 55.80 -10.18
N GLU A 44 29.93 57.03 -9.67
CA GLU A 44 31.09 57.88 -9.36
C GLU A 44 31.92 57.40 -8.15
N PHE A 45 31.32 56.61 -7.26
CA PHE A 45 32.06 55.83 -6.27
C PHE A 45 32.59 54.55 -6.91
N SER A 46 33.75 54.07 -6.46
CA SER A 46 34.37 52.85 -6.98
C SER A 46 33.43 51.66 -6.79
N GLU A 47 33.08 50.95 -7.87
CA GLU A 47 32.31 49.73 -7.74
C GLU A 47 33.19 48.56 -7.26
N VAL A 48 32.59 47.74 -6.41
CA VAL A 48 33.19 46.58 -5.76
C VAL A 48 32.87 45.30 -6.55
N ALA A 49 32.90 44.12 -5.93
CA ALA A 49 32.66 42.85 -6.62
C ALA A 49 31.33 42.81 -7.41
N PRO A 50 31.33 42.34 -8.68
CA PRO A 50 30.11 41.96 -9.38
C PRO A 50 29.51 40.72 -8.71
N VAL A 51 28.18 40.66 -8.63
CA VAL A 51 27.44 39.54 -8.09
C VAL A 51 26.15 39.31 -8.89
N GLN A 52 25.75 38.04 -9.02
CA GLN A 52 24.47 37.61 -9.55
C GLN A 52 23.62 37.06 -8.39
N ASN A 53 22.35 37.44 -8.27
CA ASN A 53 21.44 36.76 -7.34
C ASN A 53 20.78 35.56 -8.02
N SER A 54 20.75 34.42 -7.34
CA SER A 54 20.00 33.23 -7.76
C SER A 54 18.52 33.57 -7.98
N GLN A 55 17.89 32.88 -8.93
CA GLN A 55 16.44 32.92 -9.15
C GLN A 55 15.72 31.71 -8.51
N GLU A 56 16.47 30.78 -7.90
CA GLU A 56 15.94 29.61 -7.20
C GLU A 56 16.33 29.62 -5.71
N TYR A 57 15.37 29.24 -4.86
CA TYR A 57 15.46 29.37 -3.41
C TYR A 57 16.42 28.36 -2.77
N ASP A 58 16.61 27.18 -3.37
CA ASP A 58 17.42 26.10 -2.78
C ASP A 58 18.20 25.31 -3.85
N ILE A 59 19.38 25.81 -4.20
CA ILE A 59 20.26 25.28 -5.26
C ILE A 59 21.29 24.30 -4.69
N CYS A 60 20.83 23.20 -4.07
CA CYS A 60 21.74 22.20 -3.49
C CYS A 60 22.41 21.30 -4.54
N GLY A 61 21.70 20.77 -5.54
CA GLY A 61 22.31 19.85 -6.51
C GLY A 61 23.17 20.56 -7.57
N ALA A 62 24.34 20.00 -7.90
CA ALA A 62 25.20 20.53 -8.98
C ALA A 62 24.50 20.69 -10.33
N PHE A 63 23.67 19.72 -10.71
CA PHE A 63 22.86 19.78 -11.94
C PHE A 63 21.88 20.94 -11.90
N ASP A 64 21.12 21.06 -10.81
CA ASP A 64 20.07 22.06 -10.64
C ASP A 64 20.68 23.47 -10.62
N ARG A 65 21.73 23.68 -9.83
CA ARG A 65 22.52 24.92 -9.73
C ARG A 65 23.02 25.45 -11.09
N GLU A 66 23.48 24.57 -11.98
CA GLU A 66 24.05 24.99 -13.27
C GLU A 66 23.02 25.06 -14.41
N HIS A 67 21.82 24.48 -14.21
CA HIS A 67 20.64 24.62 -15.08
C HIS A 67 19.62 25.67 -14.61
N SER A 68 19.76 26.26 -13.41
CA SER A 68 18.70 27.01 -12.75
C SER A 68 18.28 28.26 -13.51
N ASN A 69 17.14 28.12 -14.19
CA ASN A 69 16.32 29.13 -14.84
C ASN A 69 16.80 29.77 -16.17
N ASN A 70 15.83 30.10 -17.01
CA ASN A 70 15.96 30.12 -18.48
C ASN A 70 15.85 31.53 -19.12
N ASP A 71 16.28 32.57 -18.40
CA ASP A 71 16.24 33.96 -18.90
C ASP A 71 17.50 34.74 -18.49
N PHE A 72 18.62 34.49 -19.19
CA PHE A 72 19.83 35.30 -19.06
C PHE A 72 19.57 36.69 -19.65
N SER A 73 19.02 37.57 -18.84
CA SER A 73 19.07 39.00 -19.09
C SER A 73 20.43 39.56 -18.65
N GLU A 74 20.96 40.51 -19.42
CA GLU A 74 22.16 41.28 -19.04
C GLU A 74 21.97 42.08 -17.72
N GLN A 75 20.74 42.14 -17.20
CA GLN A 75 20.36 42.81 -15.96
C GLN A 75 20.72 42.00 -14.70
N SER A 76 21.02 40.70 -14.84
CA SER A 76 21.21 39.75 -13.74
C SER A 76 22.45 39.98 -12.86
N VAL A 77 23.55 40.52 -13.41
CA VAL A 77 24.79 40.83 -12.66
C VAL A 77 24.79 42.30 -12.23
N SER A 78 25.03 42.62 -10.95
CA SER A 78 25.15 44.00 -10.46
C SER A 78 26.28 44.12 -9.42
N PRO A 79 26.83 45.30 -9.14
CA PRO A 79 27.82 45.45 -8.06
C PRO A 79 27.21 45.12 -6.70
N SER A 80 28.02 44.57 -5.78
CA SER A 80 27.58 44.23 -4.42
C SER A 80 27.00 45.44 -3.66
N SER A 81 27.50 46.65 -3.95
CA SER A 81 26.96 47.94 -3.49
C SER A 81 25.45 48.12 -3.75
N ALA A 82 24.94 47.59 -4.87
CA ALA A 82 23.54 47.75 -5.28
C ALA A 82 22.56 46.91 -4.45
N TYR A 83 23.03 45.85 -3.77
CA TYR A 83 22.17 44.97 -2.97
C TYR A 83 21.99 45.46 -1.53
N ILE A 84 22.91 46.26 -0.98
CA ILE A 84 22.78 46.82 0.39
C ILE A 84 21.47 47.60 0.55
N ASN A 85 21.13 48.47 -0.40
CA ASN A 85 19.88 49.24 -0.38
C ASN A 85 18.60 48.40 -0.60
N GLN A 86 18.73 47.12 -0.97
CA GLN A 86 17.62 46.17 -1.11
C GLN A 86 17.47 45.29 0.14
N MET A 87 18.59 44.95 0.80
CA MET A 87 18.66 44.11 1.99
C MET A 87 18.43 44.90 3.29
N PHE A 88 18.83 46.17 3.33
CA PHE A 88 18.80 47.02 4.53
C PHE A 88 17.57 47.95 4.53
N PRO A 89 16.82 48.08 5.65
CA PRO A 89 15.65 48.96 5.73
C PRO A 89 16.06 50.43 5.85
N VAL A 90 16.18 51.11 4.71
CA VAL A 90 16.63 52.50 4.63
C VAL A 90 15.57 53.48 5.18
N SER A 91 16.00 54.42 6.00
CA SER A 91 15.19 55.49 6.57
C SER A 91 16.01 56.77 6.76
N ASN A 92 15.35 57.91 6.94
CA ASN A 92 16.03 59.19 7.24
C ASN A 92 16.88 59.16 8.53
N PHE A 93 16.69 58.17 9.40
CA PHE A 93 17.40 58.05 10.68
C PHE A 93 18.67 57.20 10.59
N ASN A 94 18.71 56.20 9.70
CA ASN A 94 19.85 55.30 9.53
C ASN A 94 20.59 55.46 8.20
N LYS A 95 20.11 56.33 7.29
CA LYS A 95 20.68 56.51 5.93
C LYS A 95 22.20 56.72 5.92
N GLU A 96 22.75 57.58 6.78
CA GLU A 96 24.21 57.84 6.82
C GLU A 96 25.02 56.56 7.07
N ILE A 97 24.53 55.67 7.93
CA ILE A 97 25.18 54.39 8.24
C ILE A 97 24.91 53.33 7.15
N VAL A 98 23.75 53.36 6.48
CA VAL A 98 23.52 52.52 5.29
C VAL A 98 24.40 52.96 4.12
N ASP A 99 24.57 54.28 3.90
CA ASP A 99 25.46 54.83 2.89
C ASP A 99 26.93 54.48 3.20
N PHE A 100 27.33 54.49 4.48
CA PHE A 100 28.64 54.01 4.94
C PHE A 100 28.82 52.51 4.65
N LEU A 101 27.87 51.65 5.04
CA LEU A 101 27.93 50.21 4.77
C LEU A 101 27.87 49.89 3.26
N THR A 102 27.20 50.72 2.46
CA THR A 102 27.19 50.63 0.99
C THR A 102 28.56 50.95 0.37
N GLN A 103 29.40 51.74 1.05
CA GLN A 103 30.77 52.08 0.65
C GLN A 103 31.84 51.14 1.22
N ASN A 104 31.51 50.33 2.23
CA ASN A 104 32.43 49.41 2.92
C ASN A 104 32.03 47.93 2.78
N ILE A 105 31.05 47.61 1.94
CA ILE A 105 30.81 46.23 1.48
C ILE A 105 31.91 45.85 0.47
N GLU A 106 32.71 44.84 0.80
CA GLU A 106 33.80 44.37 -0.07
C GLU A 106 33.23 43.48 -1.19
N SER A 107 32.31 42.58 -0.83
CA SER A 107 31.71 41.60 -1.75
C SER A 107 30.51 40.86 -1.14
N ILE A 108 29.63 40.36 -2.01
CA ILE A 108 28.48 39.50 -1.67
C ILE A 108 28.51 38.29 -2.61
N VAL A 109 28.13 37.11 -2.11
CA VAL A 109 27.87 35.89 -2.89
C VAL A 109 26.56 35.26 -2.43
N PHE A 110 25.71 34.82 -3.37
CA PHE A 110 24.43 34.16 -3.07
C PHE A 110 24.55 32.64 -3.20
N THR A 111 23.91 31.91 -2.29
CA THR A 111 23.72 30.44 -2.34
C THR A 111 22.23 30.06 -2.45
N GLY A 112 21.39 31.03 -2.79
CA GLY A 112 19.94 30.94 -3.01
C GLY A 112 19.36 32.36 -3.14
N VAL A 113 18.09 32.49 -3.56
CA VAL A 113 17.39 33.79 -3.77
C VAL A 113 17.55 34.77 -2.61
N ASP A 114 17.63 34.26 -1.38
CA ASP A 114 17.58 35.04 -0.14
C ASP A 114 18.56 34.56 0.96
N LYS A 115 19.61 33.82 0.56
CA LYS A 115 20.69 33.34 1.44
C LYS A 115 22.07 33.42 0.77
N GLY A 116 23.14 33.56 1.56
CA GLY A 116 24.50 33.64 1.06
C GLY A 116 25.50 34.18 2.07
N PHE A 117 26.61 34.75 1.59
CA PHE A 117 27.67 35.36 2.40
C PHE A 117 28.03 36.77 1.92
N ALA A 118 28.49 37.61 2.85
CA ALA A 118 28.93 38.97 2.59
C ALA A 118 30.17 39.31 3.42
N ALA A 119 31.04 40.18 2.90
CA ALA A 119 32.21 40.69 3.61
C ALA A 119 32.10 42.22 3.76
N PHE A 120 32.21 42.72 4.98
CA PHE A 120 32.23 44.16 5.28
C PHE A 120 33.57 44.56 5.87
N ALA A 121 34.20 45.59 5.30
CA ALA A 121 35.24 46.33 5.98
C ALA A 121 34.63 47.20 7.09
N HIS A 122 35.32 47.31 8.23
CA HIS A 122 34.92 48.13 9.38
C HIS A 122 33.44 47.97 9.79
N PRO A 123 32.94 46.75 10.03
CA PRO A 123 31.54 46.51 10.35
C PRO A 123 31.09 47.25 11.61
N ILE A 124 29.82 47.64 11.68
CA ILE A 124 29.28 48.34 12.84
C ILE A 124 29.02 47.40 14.02
N SER A 125 29.15 47.90 15.25
CA SER A 125 28.83 47.11 16.44
C SER A 125 27.32 46.77 16.51
N PHE A 126 26.99 45.60 17.08
CA PHE A 126 25.59 45.19 17.20
C PHE A 126 24.71 46.20 17.96
N ASP A 127 25.22 46.85 19.02
CA ASP A 127 24.44 47.87 19.73
C ASP A 127 24.08 49.07 18.83
N LEU A 128 24.97 49.49 17.93
CA LEU A 128 24.68 50.53 16.94
C LEU A 128 23.70 50.04 15.89
N ALA A 129 23.90 48.82 15.35
CA ALA A 129 22.99 48.20 14.39
C ALA A 129 21.55 48.10 14.93
N LYS A 130 21.40 47.60 16.16
CA LYS A 130 20.14 47.47 16.89
C LYS A 130 19.44 48.81 17.08
N ASN A 131 20.17 49.83 17.52
CA ASN A 131 19.63 51.19 17.72
C ASN A 131 19.17 51.85 16.41
N LEU A 132 19.74 51.44 15.27
CA LEU A 132 19.40 51.93 13.92
C LEU A 132 18.45 51.01 13.14
N ASN A 133 17.94 49.93 13.78
CA ASN A 133 17.11 48.89 13.17
C ASN A 133 17.75 48.31 11.88
N LEU A 134 19.05 48.04 11.92
CA LEU A 134 19.83 47.43 10.85
C LEU A 134 19.90 45.90 11.04
N PRO A 135 20.00 45.10 9.96
CA PRO A 135 19.74 43.65 9.97
C PRO A 135 20.87 42.79 10.55
N PHE A 136 21.64 43.24 11.55
CA PHE A 136 22.71 42.44 12.16
C PHE A 136 22.21 41.66 13.39
N SER A 137 22.61 40.39 13.51
CA SER A 137 22.15 39.46 14.55
C SER A 137 22.78 39.76 15.93
N PRO A 138 22.06 39.57 17.07
CA PRO A 138 22.53 39.90 18.42
C PRO A 138 23.77 39.16 18.94
N GLU A 139 24.19 38.10 18.26
CA GLU A 139 25.42 37.36 18.60
C GLU A 139 26.67 38.05 18.00
N SER A 140 26.49 39.04 17.12
CA SER A 140 27.57 39.64 16.33
C SER A 140 28.50 40.53 17.17
N LYS A 141 29.69 39.99 17.47
CA LYS A 141 30.87 40.75 17.86
C LYS A 141 31.92 40.59 16.78
N ASN A 142 32.22 41.70 16.10
CA ASN A 142 33.28 41.83 15.11
C ASN A 142 34.58 41.19 15.62
N VAL A 143 35.25 40.41 14.77
CA VAL A 143 36.45 39.65 15.14
C VAL A 143 37.70 40.39 14.65
N GLY A 144 37.68 40.83 13.39
CA GLY A 144 38.77 41.49 12.69
C GLY A 144 38.51 42.94 12.26
N GLY A 145 39.30 43.40 11.29
CA GLY A 145 39.16 44.71 10.63
C GLY A 145 38.19 44.69 9.44
N ALA A 146 38.05 43.52 8.81
CA ALA A 146 36.96 43.13 7.92
C ALA A 146 36.53 41.72 8.32
N ASP A 147 35.22 41.47 8.37
CA ASP A 147 34.64 40.20 8.81
C ASP A 147 33.68 39.64 7.74
N LEU A 148 33.61 38.30 7.68
CA LEU A 148 32.61 37.54 6.93
C LEU A 148 31.31 37.37 7.72
N PHE A 149 30.18 37.49 7.02
CA PHE A 149 28.83 37.29 7.54
C PHE A 149 28.09 36.28 6.66
N GLU A 150 27.39 35.33 7.29
CA GLU A 150 26.28 34.62 6.63
C GLU A 150 25.05 35.50 6.66
N PHE A 151 24.33 35.60 5.54
CA PHE A 151 23.02 36.25 5.49
C PHE A 151 21.94 35.26 5.06
N TYR A 152 20.76 35.42 5.64
CA TYR A 152 19.55 34.70 5.26
C TYR A 152 18.32 35.59 5.48
N LYS A 153 17.20 35.23 4.87
CA LYS A 153 15.91 35.87 5.09
C LYS A 153 15.10 35.09 6.12
N ASN A 154 14.75 35.75 7.21
CA ASN A 154 14.09 35.12 8.36
C ASN A 154 12.58 34.90 8.12
N ARG A 155 11.90 34.25 9.08
CA ARG A 155 10.46 33.92 9.01
C ARG A 155 9.52 35.15 8.88
N GLU A 156 10.01 36.38 9.04
CA GLU A 156 9.26 37.62 8.80
C GLU A 156 9.50 38.23 7.40
N GLY A 157 10.30 37.58 6.55
CA GLY A 157 10.66 38.09 5.22
C GLY A 157 11.74 39.18 5.23
N LYS A 158 12.45 39.36 6.34
CA LYS A 158 13.55 40.34 6.48
C LYS A 158 14.90 39.64 6.39
N PHE A 159 15.90 40.28 5.78
CA PHE A 159 17.27 39.80 5.87
C PHE A 159 17.80 39.92 7.31
N GLU A 160 18.66 38.97 7.68
CA GLU A 160 19.48 38.97 8.88
C GLU A 160 20.90 38.56 8.49
N PHE A 161 21.89 39.29 8.99
CA PHE A 161 23.32 39.06 8.83
C PHE A 161 23.87 38.58 10.16
N LYS A 162 24.36 37.34 10.21
CA LYS A 162 25.08 36.76 11.35
C LYS A 162 26.57 36.72 11.01
N ILE A 163 27.40 37.28 11.89
CA ILE A 163 28.86 37.14 11.74
C ILE A 163 29.27 35.66 11.82
N LEU A 164 30.27 35.26 11.04
CA LEU A 164 30.85 33.93 11.16
C LEU A 164 31.81 33.88 12.37
N ASP A 165 31.66 32.85 13.20
CA ASP A 165 32.51 32.65 14.37
C ASP A 165 33.94 32.23 13.98
N SER A 166 34.89 32.41 14.90
CA SER A 166 36.25 31.87 14.73
C SER A 166 36.22 30.34 14.82
N PRO A 167 36.91 29.58 13.94
CA PRO A 167 38.04 30.00 13.10
C PRO A 167 37.71 30.53 11.69
N ILE A 168 36.44 30.67 11.29
CA ILE A 168 36.10 31.20 9.96
C ILE A 168 36.53 32.66 9.84
N ASN A 169 36.13 33.51 10.79
CA ASN A 169 36.77 34.82 10.97
C ASN A 169 37.98 34.74 11.93
N SER A 170 39.01 35.52 11.63
CA SER A 170 40.19 35.73 12.45
C SER A 170 40.21 37.14 13.04
N MET A 171 41.25 37.48 13.81
CA MET A 171 41.43 38.82 14.36
C MET A 171 42.07 39.83 13.38
N PHE A 172 42.12 39.50 12.09
CA PHE A 172 42.85 40.25 11.06
C PHE A 172 41.90 40.72 9.95
N TRP A 173 42.21 40.55 8.67
CA TRP A 173 41.30 40.86 7.56
C TRP A 173 40.79 39.55 6.92
N ASP A 174 39.47 39.36 6.90
CA ASP A 174 38.80 38.22 6.29
C ASP A 174 37.71 38.71 5.34
N SER A 175 37.88 38.45 4.04
CA SER A 175 37.07 39.07 2.99
C SER A 175 37.01 38.23 1.72
N HIS A 176 36.30 38.74 0.72
CA HIS A 176 36.16 38.14 -0.61
C HIS A 176 35.64 36.69 -0.61
N PRO A 177 34.50 36.38 0.04
CA PRO A 177 33.91 35.05 0.01
C PRO A 177 33.38 34.70 -1.40
N THR A 178 33.71 33.51 -1.86
CA THR A 178 32.91 32.76 -2.85
C THR A 178 32.39 31.50 -2.18
N ALA A 179 31.17 31.11 -2.52
CA ALA A 179 30.50 29.98 -1.90
C ALA A 179 29.74 29.17 -2.94
N ILE A 180 29.75 27.85 -2.79
CA ILE A 180 29.03 26.93 -3.67
C ILE A 180 28.40 25.81 -2.85
N THR A 181 27.12 25.56 -3.10
CA THR A 181 26.33 24.47 -2.51
C THR A 181 26.40 23.24 -3.38
N ASP A 182 26.59 22.07 -2.76
CA ASP A 182 26.43 20.75 -3.39
C ASP A 182 25.70 19.78 -2.44
N THR A 183 25.40 18.57 -2.90
CA THR A 183 24.66 17.55 -2.12
C THR A 183 25.55 16.36 -1.74
N LEU A 184 25.48 15.92 -0.48
CA LEU A 184 26.15 14.71 0.01
C LEU A 184 25.36 13.44 -0.35
N SER A 185 26.00 12.27 -0.20
CA SER A 185 25.42 10.95 -0.53
C SER A 185 24.18 10.56 0.31
N ASP A 186 23.90 11.28 1.40
CA ASP A 186 22.70 11.15 2.24
C ASP A 186 21.56 12.10 1.82
N GLY A 187 21.76 12.92 0.79
CA GLY A 187 20.82 13.94 0.33
C GLY A 187 20.88 15.26 1.11
N SER A 188 21.81 15.42 2.06
CA SER A 188 21.99 16.68 2.80
C SER A 188 22.82 17.70 2.01
N CYS A 189 22.47 18.98 2.12
CA CYS A 189 23.21 20.06 1.46
C CYS A 189 24.47 20.43 2.24
N VAL A 190 25.59 20.58 1.53
CA VAL A 190 26.87 21.10 2.05
C VAL A 190 27.24 22.37 1.29
N THR A 191 27.80 23.37 1.97
CA THR A 191 28.29 24.60 1.31
C THR A 191 29.79 24.71 1.47
N LEU A 192 30.54 24.65 0.37
CA LEU A 192 31.94 25.05 0.36
C LEU A 192 32.01 26.59 0.38
N LEU A 193 32.77 27.16 1.31
CA LEU A 193 33.18 28.57 1.34
C LEU A 193 34.68 28.64 1.06
N ILE A 194 35.10 29.53 0.15
CA ILE A 194 36.50 29.94 -0.05
C ILE A 194 36.59 31.46 0.12
N TRP A 195 37.59 31.96 0.84
CA TRP A 195 37.78 33.40 1.09
C TRP A 195 39.27 33.79 1.13
N SER A 196 39.54 35.09 1.13
CA SER A 196 40.88 35.68 1.24
C SER A 196 41.16 36.16 2.67
N SER A 197 42.37 35.92 3.17
CA SER A 197 42.76 36.32 4.53
C SER A 197 44.26 36.59 4.66
N ASP A 198 44.64 37.59 5.45
CA ASP A 198 46.03 37.87 5.83
C ASP A 198 46.48 37.15 7.13
N ARG A 199 45.63 36.30 7.71
CA ARG A 199 45.83 35.65 9.03
C ARG A 199 47.18 34.95 9.27
N ASN A 200 47.86 34.51 8.19
CA ASN A 200 49.18 33.89 8.26
C ASN A 200 50.34 34.92 8.28
N ALA A 201 50.14 36.10 7.70
CA ALA A 201 51.14 37.15 7.55
C ALA A 201 50.59 38.59 7.73
N PRO A 202 49.88 38.90 8.83
CA PRO A 202 49.03 40.10 8.97
C PRO A 202 49.79 41.42 9.20
N PHE A 203 51.13 41.42 9.09
CA PHE A 203 51.96 42.59 9.34
C PHE A 203 53.02 42.75 8.24
N ALA A 204 52.74 43.60 7.27
CA ALA A 204 53.68 43.93 6.19
C ALA A 204 54.61 45.10 6.55
N GLU A 205 55.92 44.87 6.54
CA GLU A 205 56.93 45.93 6.42
C GLU A 205 58.07 45.47 5.50
N ARG A 206 58.67 46.36 4.69
CA ARG A 206 59.70 46.02 3.69
C ARG A 206 61.04 46.67 3.97
N ILE A 207 62.12 45.94 3.64
CA ILE A 207 63.51 46.39 3.76
C ILE A 207 63.72 47.73 3.04
N SER A 208 64.31 48.69 3.75
CA SER A 208 64.70 50.00 3.21
C SER A 208 65.90 49.91 2.25
N LEU A 209 66.15 50.99 1.50
CA LEU A 209 67.40 51.21 0.75
C LEU A 209 68.69 51.20 1.62
N SER A 210 68.57 50.99 2.94
CA SER A 210 69.67 50.86 3.90
C SER A 210 69.79 49.46 4.54
N GLY A 211 69.05 48.45 4.06
CA GLY A 211 69.35 47.03 4.32
C GLY A 211 68.89 46.43 5.66
N LYS A 212 67.91 47.03 6.35
CA LYS A 212 67.31 46.46 7.58
C LYS A 212 66.21 45.44 7.24
N ASN A 213 66.38 44.20 7.69
CA ASN A 213 65.42 43.10 7.50
C ASN A 213 64.02 43.42 8.10
N LEU A 214 62.96 43.15 7.33
CA LEU A 214 61.54 43.39 7.67
C LEU A 214 60.64 42.38 6.90
N PRO A 215 59.61 41.79 7.53
CA PRO A 215 58.77 40.76 6.91
C PRO A 215 57.63 41.34 6.08
N GLY A 216 57.50 40.92 4.82
CA GLY A 216 56.36 41.26 3.98
C GLY A 216 55.14 40.40 4.33
N GLY A 217 53.98 41.04 4.44
CA GLY A 217 52.69 40.35 4.51
C GLY A 217 52.22 39.91 3.12
N ASN A 218 51.32 38.93 3.10
CA ASN A 218 50.64 38.42 1.93
C ASN A 218 49.18 38.09 2.31
N THR A 219 48.31 37.85 1.33
CA THR A 219 46.97 37.32 1.55
C THR A 219 46.89 35.92 0.96
N ASP A 220 46.49 34.95 1.76
CA ASP A 220 46.28 33.55 1.37
C ASP A 220 44.79 33.28 1.13
N LEU A 221 44.47 32.26 0.33
CA LEU A 221 43.12 31.72 0.21
C LEU A 221 42.89 30.55 1.17
N PHE A 222 41.76 30.57 1.87
CA PHE A 222 41.32 29.54 2.82
C PHE A 222 39.97 28.97 2.43
N TYR A 223 39.67 27.77 2.91
CA TYR A 223 38.38 27.11 2.68
C TYR A 223 37.87 26.35 3.90
N ALA A 224 36.55 26.20 3.95
CA ALA A 224 35.84 25.34 4.91
C ALA A 224 34.49 24.90 4.30
N PHE A 225 33.98 23.76 4.77
CA PHE A 225 32.67 23.25 4.40
C PHE A 225 31.68 23.51 5.53
N ARG A 226 30.50 24.03 5.20
CA ARG A 226 29.37 24.26 6.11
C ARG A 226 28.34 23.15 5.93
N PHE A 227 27.96 22.52 7.02
CA PHE A 227 26.98 21.43 7.04
C PHE A 227 25.55 21.94 7.16
N ALA A 228 24.58 21.07 6.83
CA ALA A 228 23.14 21.37 6.92
C ALA A 228 22.67 21.71 8.35
N ASP A 229 23.38 21.25 9.38
CA ASP A 229 23.07 21.53 10.79
C ASP A 229 23.56 22.91 11.28
N GLY A 230 24.33 23.63 10.47
CA GLY A 230 24.92 24.93 10.82
C GLY A 230 26.38 24.86 11.31
N THR A 231 26.97 23.68 11.43
CA THR A 231 28.38 23.52 11.82
C THR A 231 29.33 23.69 10.62
N TRP A 232 30.62 23.86 10.91
CA TRP A 232 31.69 24.03 9.94
C TRP A 232 32.76 22.96 10.10
N SER A 233 33.43 22.60 9.00
CA SER A 233 34.66 21.82 9.01
C SER A 233 35.82 22.58 9.66
N GLU A 234 36.95 21.89 9.87
CA GLU A 234 38.23 22.58 10.07
C GLU A 234 38.54 23.51 8.88
N VAL A 235 39.16 24.65 9.19
CA VAL A 235 39.60 25.63 8.19
C VAL A 235 40.94 25.20 7.61
N LYS A 236 40.95 24.96 6.30
CA LYS A 236 42.13 24.52 5.55
C LYS A 236 42.64 25.67 4.66
N THR A 237 43.95 25.74 4.45
CA THR A 237 44.55 26.65 3.47
C THR A 237 44.63 25.97 2.10
N LEU A 238 44.52 26.71 1.01
CA LEU A 238 44.75 26.17 -0.34
C LEU A 238 46.24 25.90 -0.60
N ALA A 239 46.51 25.06 -1.62
CA ALA A 239 47.85 24.55 -1.92
C ALA A 239 48.87 25.66 -2.28
N GLN A 240 50.16 25.40 -2.07
CA GLN A 240 51.26 26.39 -2.25
C GLN A 240 51.53 26.84 -3.70
N ASN A 241 50.84 26.28 -4.70
CA ASN A 241 50.83 26.81 -6.07
C ASN A 241 49.68 27.80 -6.32
N ILE A 242 48.65 27.78 -5.46
CA ILE A 242 47.66 28.85 -5.31
C ILE A 242 48.22 29.90 -4.35
N ASN A 243 48.52 29.56 -3.09
CA ASN A 243 48.98 30.51 -2.07
C ASN A 243 50.51 30.69 -2.11
N THR A 244 50.97 31.93 -2.32
CA THR A 244 52.37 32.28 -2.62
C THR A 244 52.88 33.47 -1.81
N GLU A 245 54.14 33.91 -2.01
CA GLU A 245 54.69 35.17 -1.42
C GLU A 245 54.04 36.46 -1.99
N SER A 246 52.83 36.37 -2.51
CA SER A 246 52.10 37.42 -3.22
C SER A 246 50.67 37.51 -2.70
N HIS A 247 49.96 38.56 -3.07
CA HIS A 247 48.61 38.80 -2.55
C HIS A 247 47.59 38.04 -3.39
N GLU A 248 47.14 36.89 -2.91
CA GLU A 248 46.00 36.18 -3.50
C GLU A 248 44.69 36.78 -3.00
N GLY A 249 43.72 36.99 -3.90
CA GLY A 249 42.47 37.65 -3.59
C GLY A 249 41.32 37.24 -4.50
N THR A 250 40.10 37.56 -4.07
CA THR A 250 38.88 37.50 -4.91
C THR A 250 38.67 36.16 -5.63
N PRO A 251 38.56 35.03 -4.90
CA PRO A 251 38.27 33.72 -5.46
C PRO A 251 36.86 33.66 -6.10
N PHE A 252 36.69 32.80 -7.09
CA PHE A 252 35.42 32.42 -7.70
C PHE A 252 35.49 31.02 -8.31
N ILE A 253 34.45 30.20 -8.14
CA ILE A 253 34.38 28.83 -8.66
C ILE A 253 33.52 28.78 -9.92
N TYR A 254 34.07 28.23 -11.01
CA TYR A 254 33.40 28.06 -12.30
C TYR A 254 33.30 26.58 -12.71
N CYS A 255 32.21 26.17 -13.37
CA CYS A 255 31.98 24.81 -13.89
C CYS A 255 32.13 23.67 -12.85
N SER A 256 31.50 23.83 -11.68
CA SER A 256 31.73 22.92 -10.57
C SER A 256 31.11 21.53 -10.76
N CYS A 257 30.14 21.37 -11.67
CA CYS A 257 29.53 20.06 -11.94
C CYS A 257 30.44 19.10 -12.73
N CYS A 258 31.40 19.61 -13.51
CA CYS A 258 32.04 18.81 -14.57
C CYS A 258 33.56 19.02 -14.76
N ASN A 259 34.17 20.07 -14.22
CA ASN A 259 35.62 20.20 -13.93
C ASN A 259 35.83 21.59 -13.27
N PRO A 260 35.80 21.70 -11.93
CA PRO A 260 35.84 23.00 -11.28
C PRO A 260 37.13 23.78 -11.57
N TYR A 261 36.96 25.03 -11.99
CA TYR A 261 38.02 26.02 -12.11
C TYR A 261 37.92 27.00 -10.94
N LEU A 262 39.01 27.20 -10.20
CA LEU A 262 39.16 28.36 -9.32
C LEU A 262 39.76 29.51 -10.13
N LEU A 263 38.99 30.56 -10.31
CA LEU A 263 39.44 31.89 -10.76
C LEU A 263 39.79 32.72 -9.54
N PHE A 264 40.89 33.47 -9.57
CA PHE A 264 41.30 34.36 -8.47
C PHE A 264 42.27 35.44 -8.98
N SER A 265 42.46 36.51 -8.23
CA SER A 265 43.41 37.59 -8.58
C SER A 265 44.71 37.50 -7.77
N SER A 266 45.84 37.84 -8.39
CA SER A 266 47.17 37.80 -7.74
C SER A 266 48.14 38.84 -8.32
N ASP A 267 48.99 39.41 -7.47
CA ASP A 267 50.09 40.32 -7.88
C ASP A 267 51.41 39.60 -8.25
N ARG A 268 51.39 38.27 -8.37
CA ARG A 268 52.59 37.41 -8.54
C ARG A 268 53.46 37.68 -9.76
N LEU A 269 52.95 38.34 -10.80
CA LEU A 269 53.78 38.73 -11.96
C LEU A 269 54.78 39.83 -11.63
N LYS A 270 54.55 40.61 -10.55
CA LYS A 270 55.45 41.65 -10.03
C LYS A 270 55.88 42.70 -11.09
N SER A 271 55.10 42.84 -12.16
CA SER A 271 55.23 43.81 -13.27
C SER A 271 55.22 45.27 -12.78
N LYS A 272 54.42 45.51 -11.74
CA LYS A 272 54.30 46.76 -10.99
C LYS A 272 53.80 46.38 -9.59
N ALA A 273 54.19 47.12 -8.55
CA ALA A 273 53.73 46.82 -7.19
C ALA A 273 52.22 47.13 -7.08
N GLY A 274 51.43 46.14 -6.64
CA GLY A 274 49.96 46.23 -6.60
C GLY A 274 49.28 46.07 -7.96
N ASP A 275 49.94 45.47 -8.95
CA ASP A 275 49.34 45.13 -10.26
C ASP A 275 48.73 43.72 -10.16
N PHE A 276 47.41 43.63 -9.92
CA PHE A 276 46.68 42.36 -9.75
C PHE A 276 46.13 41.85 -11.09
N ASP A 277 46.48 40.63 -11.47
CA ASP A 277 45.95 39.93 -12.64
C ASP A 277 45.01 38.78 -12.22
N ILE A 278 44.08 38.41 -13.10
CA ILE A 278 43.23 37.22 -12.94
C ILE A 278 43.98 35.96 -13.42
N PHE A 279 44.13 35.02 -12.49
CA PHE A 279 44.66 33.67 -12.65
C PHE A 279 43.54 32.63 -12.58
N TYR A 280 43.84 31.41 -13.04
CA TYR A 280 42.98 30.25 -12.87
C TYR A 280 43.79 28.98 -12.54
N THR A 281 43.16 28.01 -11.88
CA THR A 281 43.64 26.62 -11.82
C THR A 281 42.46 25.64 -11.80
N LYS A 282 42.73 24.36 -12.08
CA LYS A 282 41.77 23.25 -11.97
C LYS A 282 41.89 22.55 -10.62
N LEU A 283 40.73 22.20 -10.06
CA LEU A 283 40.64 21.46 -8.80
C LEU A 283 39.56 20.38 -8.86
N ALA A 284 39.64 19.43 -7.94
CA ALA A 284 38.53 18.58 -7.54
C ALA A 284 38.12 18.93 -6.12
N ILE A 285 36.81 19.04 -5.89
CA ILE A 285 36.22 19.17 -4.56
C ILE A 285 35.85 17.76 -4.10
N ASP A 286 36.51 17.27 -3.06
CA ASP A 286 36.15 16.01 -2.41
C ASP A 286 35.14 16.32 -1.30
N TYR A 287 33.86 16.22 -1.64
CA TYR A 287 32.75 16.41 -0.71
C TYR A 287 32.58 15.25 0.31
N HIS A 288 33.32 14.13 0.17
CA HIS A 288 33.27 13.02 1.13
C HIS A 288 34.31 13.21 2.25
N ASN A 289 35.51 13.66 1.90
CA ASN A 289 36.62 13.91 2.85
C ASN A 289 36.73 15.39 3.27
N PHE A 290 35.93 16.29 2.67
CA PHE A 290 35.93 17.74 2.88
C PHE A 290 37.28 18.37 2.55
N GLU A 291 37.77 18.11 1.33
CA GLU A 291 39.08 18.55 0.84
C GLU A 291 39.01 19.16 -0.57
N ILE A 292 39.99 20.01 -0.89
CA ILE A 292 40.19 20.54 -2.24
C ILE A 292 41.54 20.05 -2.76
N ASN A 293 41.52 19.29 -3.84
CA ASN A 293 42.70 18.79 -4.54
C ASN A 293 43.00 19.67 -5.74
N VAL A 294 44.21 20.23 -5.83
CA VAL A 294 44.64 21.11 -6.92
C VAL A 294 45.54 20.32 -7.88
N PHE A 295 45.24 20.32 -9.17
CA PHE A 295 45.96 19.49 -10.15
C PHE A 295 47.03 20.24 -10.94
N ASP A 296 46.79 21.52 -11.23
CA ASP A 296 47.65 22.36 -12.07
C ASP A 296 48.21 23.55 -11.26
N ASP A 297 49.42 24.00 -11.61
CA ASP A 297 49.93 25.30 -11.13
C ASP A 297 49.09 26.45 -11.71
N ALA A 298 48.82 27.48 -10.91
CA ALA A 298 47.94 28.57 -11.31
C ALA A 298 48.48 29.36 -12.51
N GLN A 299 47.67 29.45 -13.56
CA GLN A 299 48.03 30.04 -14.84
C GLN A 299 47.33 31.39 -15.03
N LEU A 300 47.99 32.32 -15.73
CA LEU A 300 47.40 33.60 -16.10
C LEU A 300 46.25 33.38 -17.11
N LEU A 301 45.05 33.85 -16.81
CA LEU A 301 43.84 33.56 -17.63
C LEU A 301 43.94 34.09 -19.06
N GLU A 302 44.43 35.32 -19.21
CA GLU A 302 44.77 35.92 -20.51
C GLU A 302 46.04 36.79 -20.37
N LYS A 303 46.80 36.96 -21.46
CA LYS A 303 47.99 37.82 -21.47
C LYS A 303 47.57 39.29 -21.61
N LYS A 304 48.18 40.18 -20.80
CA LYS A 304 48.00 41.64 -20.90
C LYS A 304 48.22 42.12 -22.34
N ALA A 305 47.30 42.92 -22.89
CA ALA A 305 47.44 43.52 -24.22
C ALA A 305 48.62 44.53 -24.30
N ASN A 306 49.12 44.82 -25.51
CA ASN A 306 50.25 45.74 -25.71
C ASN A 306 49.90 47.19 -25.32
N GLU A 307 50.72 47.82 -24.47
CA GLU A 307 50.61 49.21 -23.94
C GLU A 307 50.35 50.34 -24.96
N ARG A 308 50.55 50.08 -26.25
CA ARG A 308 50.45 51.08 -27.34
C ARG A 308 49.16 50.98 -28.14
N SER A 309 48.27 50.04 -27.81
CA SER A 309 46.91 50.01 -28.33
C SER A 309 46.05 51.05 -27.62
N SER A 310 45.18 51.75 -28.35
CA SER A 310 44.12 52.59 -27.75
C SER A 310 42.89 51.78 -27.31
N ASP A 311 43.04 50.46 -27.24
CA ASP A 311 41.97 49.48 -27.19
C ASP A 311 42.47 48.30 -26.32
N ILE A 312 41.98 48.20 -25.09
CA ILE A 312 42.43 47.24 -24.05
C ILE A 312 41.28 46.29 -23.72
N ASN A 313 40.98 45.41 -24.68
CA ASN A 313 39.87 44.45 -24.63
C ASN A 313 40.30 43.04 -24.15
N SER A 314 41.42 42.95 -23.43
CA SER A 314 41.87 41.73 -22.74
C SER A 314 41.39 41.72 -21.29
N ILE A 315 41.14 40.54 -20.73
CA ILE A 315 40.70 40.35 -19.33
C ILE A 315 41.75 40.94 -18.37
N ASN A 316 43.02 40.64 -18.60
CA ASN A 316 44.13 41.18 -17.81
C ASN A 316 44.76 42.43 -18.46
N SER A 317 45.20 43.39 -17.65
CA SER A 317 45.73 44.71 -18.04
C SER A 317 46.87 45.17 -17.12
N PHE A 318 47.38 46.40 -17.26
CA PHE A 318 48.42 46.99 -16.37
C PHE A 318 47.82 47.77 -15.17
N SER A 319 46.65 47.31 -14.76
CA SER A 319 45.71 47.86 -13.79
C SER A 319 45.14 46.69 -12.99
N ASP A 320 44.72 46.94 -11.76
CA ASP A 320 44.11 45.92 -10.92
C ASP A 320 42.85 45.35 -11.59
N ASP A 321 42.88 44.05 -11.91
CA ASP A 321 41.77 43.28 -12.43
C ASP A 321 41.34 42.24 -11.38
N ARG A 322 40.16 42.45 -10.78
CA ARG A 322 39.70 41.82 -9.52
C ARG A 322 38.27 41.29 -9.61
N PHE A 323 37.93 40.36 -8.72
CA PHE A 323 36.57 39.80 -8.59
C PHE A 323 36.00 39.17 -9.89
N PRO A 324 36.65 38.12 -10.44
CA PRO A 324 36.08 37.33 -11.51
C PRO A 324 34.70 36.75 -11.13
N LEU A 325 33.74 36.82 -12.06
CA LEU A 325 32.43 36.19 -11.99
C LEU A 325 32.04 35.68 -13.37
N VAL A 326 31.57 34.43 -13.47
CA VAL A 326 30.91 33.90 -14.68
C VAL A 326 29.47 33.54 -14.32
N PRO A 327 28.47 34.32 -14.76
CA PRO A 327 27.08 34.14 -14.34
C PRO A 327 26.47 32.83 -14.87
N LEU A 328 25.51 32.32 -14.11
CA LEU A 328 24.66 31.17 -14.44
C LEU A 328 23.56 31.57 -15.45
N PRO A 329 23.01 30.61 -16.22
CA PRO A 329 23.41 29.20 -16.32
C PRO A 329 24.69 28.99 -17.15
N HIS A 330 25.40 27.88 -16.91
CA HIS A 330 26.64 27.56 -17.64
C HIS A 330 26.37 26.61 -18.82
N GLY A 331 27.13 26.76 -19.91
CA GLY A 331 27.13 25.80 -21.04
C GLY A 331 26.03 25.97 -22.10
N LEU A 332 25.16 26.97 -21.99
CA LEU A 332 24.20 27.30 -23.06
C LEU A 332 24.89 28.03 -24.23
N SER A 333 24.38 27.85 -25.47
CA SER A 333 25.04 28.27 -26.70
C SER A 333 24.94 29.79 -27.00
N SER A 334 25.68 30.57 -26.22
CA SER A 334 25.96 32.00 -26.35
C SER A 334 27.40 32.23 -25.84
N PRO A 335 28.14 33.30 -26.19
CA PRO A 335 29.49 33.49 -25.63
C PRO A 335 29.41 33.67 -24.10
N ASN A 336 29.96 32.72 -23.35
CA ASN A 336 30.18 32.85 -21.91
C ASN A 336 30.93 34.17 -21.64
N LEU A 337 30.40 35.02 -20.76
CA LEU A 337 31.04 36.29 -20.39
C LEU A 337 31.65 36.18 -19.00
N ILE A 338 32.88 36.68 -18.85
CA ILE A 338 33.47 36.96 -17.54
C ILE A 338 33.21 38.42 -17.19
N TYR A 339 32.72 38.64 -15.97
CA TYR A 339 32.56 39.93 -15.33
C TYR A 339 33.66 40.11 -14.29
N PHE A 340 34.21 41.31 -14.17
CA PHE A 340 35.26 41.63 -13.19
C PHE A 340 35.33 43.14 -12.96
N SER A 341 35.85 43.57 -11.81
CA SER A 341 36.04 44.98 -11.47
C SER A 341 37.46 45.41 -11.80
N SER A 342 37.63 46.55 -12.49
CA SER A 342 38.93 47.02 -12.95
C SER A 342 39.13 48.51 -12.75
N ASN A 343 40.35 48.91 -12.33
CA ASN A 343 40.77 50.31 -12.29
C ASN A 343 41.39 50.83 -13.59
N ARG A 344 41.35 50.04 -14.68
CA ARG A 344 41.69 50.53 -16.02
C ARG A 344 40.83 51.77 -16.32
N TYR A 345 41.48 52.87 -16.69
CA TYR A 345 40.84 54.18 -16.94
C TYR A 345 40.14 54.86 -15.74
N ASP A 346 40.62 54.65 -14.50
CA ASP A 346 40.23 55.41 -13.28
C ASP A 346 39.92 56.89 -13.58
N SER A 347 38.69 57.32 -13.26
CA SER A 347 38.20 58.66 -13.55
C SER A 347 38.98 59.77 -12.82
N LYS A 348 39.62 59.43 -11.70
CA LYS A 348 40.41 60.34 -10.84
C LYS A 348 41.89 60.45 -11.25
N SER A 349 42.33 59.71 -12.27
CA SER A 349 43.71 59.73 -12.76
C SER A 349 44.08 61.04 -13.47
N ASP A 350 45.22 61.63 -13.10
CA ASP A 350 45.82 62.79 -13.81
C ASP A 350 46.13 62.51 -15.30
N LYS A 351 46.12 61.24 -15.73
CA LYS A 351 46.54 60.78 -17.06
C LYS A 351 45.40 60.08 -17.84
N GLN A 352 44.20 60.65 -17.83
CA GLN A 352 43.06 60.19 -18.64
C GLN A 352 43.42 60.00 -20.13
N MET A 353 43.01 58.86 -20.71
CA MET A 353 43.27 58.54 -22.13
C MET A 353 42.44 59.43 -23.06
N LYS A 354 43.02 59.82 -24.20
CA LYS A 354 42.38 60.68 -25.21
C LYS A 354 42.51 60.08 -26.60
N VAL A 355 41.38 59.87 -27.27
CA VAL A 355 41.29 59.31 -28.62
C VAL A 355 40.45 60.26 -29.48
N GLY A 356 41.04 60.84 -30.53
CA GLY A 356 40.35 61.75 -31.45
C GLY A 356 39.81 63.06 -30.84
N GLY A 357 40.12 63.37 -29.58
CA GLY A 357 39.55 64.49 -28.81
C GLY A 357 38.53 64.06 -27.75
N THR A 358 38.01 62.84 -27.85
CA THR A 358 37.20 62.19 -26.82
C THR A 358 38.08 61.70 -25.68
N ILE A 359 37.62 61.85 -24.44
CA ILE A 359 38.23 61.28 -23.24
C ILE A 359 37.60 59.91 -22.96
N ILE A 360 38.44 58.92 -22.70
CA ILE A 360 38.04 57.57 -22.30
C ILE A 360 38.27 57.42 -20.80
N THR A 361 37.21 57.13 -20.04
CA THR A 361 37.18 57.15 -18.57
C THR A 361 36.13 56.21 -18.00
N ASN A 362 36.43 55.59 -16.86
CA ASN A 362 35.44 54.97 -15.97
C ASN A 362 34.43 55.99 -15.44
N ALA A 363 33.36 55.52 -14.80
CA ALA A 363 32.54 56.32 -13.91
C ALA A 363 33.28 56.54 -12.57
N GLY A 364 33.67 55.45 -11.91
CA GLY A 364 34.38 55.44 -10.64
C GLY A 364 35.89 55.32 -10.81
N SER A 365 36.58 54.95 -9.73
CA SER A 365 37.99 54.54 -9.82
C SER A 365 38.15 53.06 -10.13
N TYR A 366 37.18 52.24 -9.74
CA TYR A 366 36.94 50.90 -10.28
C TYR A 366 35.53 50.89 -10.90
N ASP A 367 35.41 50.25 -12.06
CA ASP A 367 34.15 49.97 -12.76
C ASP A 367 34.07 48.46 -13.05
N ILE A 368 32.86 47.91 -13.15
CA ILE A 368 32.67 46.53 -13.66
C ILE A 368 32.79 46.52 -15.19
N TYR A 369 33.59 45.56 -15.66
CA TYR A 369 33.79 45.19 -17.05
C TYR A 369 33.15 43.83 -17.33
N ARG A 370 32.81 43.60 -18.60
CA ARG A 370 32.41 42.29 -19.14
C ARG A 370 33.17 42.01 -20.44
N LEU A 371 33.77 40.83 -20.55
CA LEU A 371 34.50 40.37 -21.74
C LEU A 371 34.19 38.90 -22.03
N PRO A 372 34.46 38.38 -23.25
CA PRO A 372 34.33 36.96 -23.53
C PRO A 372 35.25 36.12 -22.65
N LEU A 373 34.73 35.03 -22.09
CA LEU A 373 35.53 34.01 -21.41
C LEU A 373 36.37 33.23 -22.45
N PRO A 374 37.63 32.85 -22.17
CA PRO A 374 38.46 32.12 -23.13
C PRO A 374 37.85 30.76 -23.54
N GLU A 375 37.90 30.40 -24.82
CA GLU A 375 37.25 29.20 -25.39
C GLU A 375 37.65 27.87 -24.73
N PHE A 376 38.83 27.80 -24.10
CA PHE A 376 39.29 26.60 -23.38
C PHE A 376 38.57 26.39 -22.03
N MET A 377 37.96 27.43 -21.47
CA MET A 377 37.11 27.39 -20.27
C MET A 377 35.66 27.06 -20.68
N ASN A 378 35.45 26.04 -21.50
CA ASN A 378 34.12 25.57 -21.83
C ASN A 378 33.58 24.66 -20.71
N CYS A 379 32.36 24.95 -20.23
CA CYS A 379 31.66 24.07 -19.29
C CYS A 379 30.63 23.21 -20.05
N PRO A 380 30.76 21.88 -20.05
CA PRO A 380 29.75 21.01 -20.63
C PRO A 380 28.51 20.98 -19.74
N THR A 381 27.33 20.89 -20.36
CA THR A 381 26.07 20.68 -19.65
C THR A 381 26.10 19.34 -18.89
N PRO A 382 25.86 19.32 -17.55
CA PRO A 382 25.84 18.06 -16.81
C PRO A 382 24.64 17.19 -17.20
N GLU A 383 24.80 15.87 -17.20
CA GLU A 383 23.69 14.95 -17.40
C GLU A 383 22.77 14.92 -16.16
N PRO A 384 21.43 14.78 -16.34
CA PRO A 384 20.52 14.66 -15.20
C PRO A 384 20.71 13.32 -14.48
N PRO A 385 20.73 13.30 -13.14
CA PRO A 385 20.91 12.06 -12.36
C PRO A 385 19.78 11.06 -12.65
N THR A 386 20.13 9.80 -12.90
CA THR A 386 19.14 8.75 -13.14
C THR A 386 18.70 8.10 -11.84
N VAL A 387 17.40 7.84 -11.69
CA VAL A 387 16.88 7.10 -10.53
C VAL A 387 16.21 5.82 -11.02
N LYS A 388 16.70 4.70 -10.49
CA LYS A 388 16.25 3.34 -10.80
C LYS A 388 15.46 2.78 -9.62
N MET A 389 14.26 2.27 -9.88
CA MET A 389 13.38 1.63 -8.91
C MET A 389 13.27 0.14 -9.23
N ASN A 390 13.90 -0.71 -8.42
CA ASN A 390 13.85 -2.16 -8.54
C ASN A 390 12.68 -2.72 -7.71
N VAL A 391 11.64 -3.19 -8.39
CA VAL A 391 10.43 -3.71 -7.76
C VAL A 391 10.45 -5.24 -7.79
N ALA A 392 10.20 -5.89 -6.66
CA ALA A 392 9.92 -7.33 -6.57
C ALA A 392 8.42 -7.61 -6.37
N LEU A 393 7.92 -8.67 -6.98
CA LEU A 393 6.55 -9.17 -6.80
C LEU A 393 6.60 -10.54 -6.11
N ILE A 394 6.13 -10.59 -4.85
CA ILE A 394 6.32 -11.72 -3.95
C ILE A 394 4.99 -12.40 -3.59
N ASN A 395 5.00 -13.73 -3.64
CA ASN A 395 3.97 -14.60 -3.09
C ASN A 395 4.04 -14.56 -1.56
N LEU A 396 3.11 -13.86 -0.90
CA LEU A 396 3.12 -13.63 0.55
C LEU A 396 2.91 -14.92 1.37
N ALA A 397 2.34 -15.98 0.77
CA ALA A 397 2.16 -17.26 1.45
C ALA A 397 3.40 -18.17 1.35
N ILE A 398 4.13 -18.11 0.24
CA ILE A 398 5.36 -18.88 -0.01
C ILE A 398 6.34 -17.99 -0.80
N PRO A 399 7.19 -17.17 -0.13
CA PRO A 399 8.02 -16.17 -0.81
C PRO A 399 8.99 -16.70 -1.86
N ASP A 400 9.46 -17.95 -1.71
CA ASP A 400 10.33 -18.63 -2.67
C ASP A 400 9.59 -19.15 -3.92
N GLU A 401 8.24 -19.19 -3.93
CA GLU A 401 7.45 -19.63 -5.09
C GLU A 401 7.10 -18.42 -5.99
N PRO A 402 7.57 -18.38 -7.25
CA PRO A 402 7.32 -17.24 -8.14
C PRO A 402 5.83 -17.13 -8.52
N VAL A 403 5.32 -15.90 -8.49
CA VAL A 403 3.97 -15.57 -8.97
C VAL A 403 3.83 -15.95 -10.45
N ARG A 404 2.85 -16.79 -10.79
CA ARG A 404 2.61 -17.22 -12.19
C ARG A 404 2.04 -16.06 -13.00
N MET A 405 2.44 -15.95 -14.27
CA MET A 405 2.08 -14.83 -15.17
C MET A 405 2.14 -13.46 -14.45
N PRO A 406 3.30 -13.12 -13.86
CA PRO A 406 3.46 -11.93 -13.03
C PRO A 406 3.28 -10.67 -13.87
N VAL A 407 2.91 -9.55 -13.24
CA VAL A 407 2.93 -8.24 -13.88
C VAL A 407 3.20 -7.14 -12.85
N ILE A 408 3.99 -6.13 -13.25
CA ILE A 408 4.27 -4.92 -12.48
C ILE A 408 4.08 -3.70 -13.39
N SER A 409 3.27 -2.74 -12.96
CA SER A 409 2.96 -1.48 -13.67
C SER A 409 3.37 -0.27 -12.84
N LEU A 410 3.92 0.74 -13.53
CA LEU A 410 4.25 2.07 -13.02
C LEU A 410 3.17 3.08 -13.45
N TYR A 411 2.75 3.95 -12.54
CA TYR A 411 1.72 4.97 -12.74
C TYR A 411 2.20 6.37 -12.35
N ASP A 412 1.65 7.39 -13.00
CA ASP A 412 1.83 8.80 -12.63
C ASP A 412 0.92 9.23 -11.47
N ASN A 413 1.10 10.45 -10.97
CA ASN A 413 0.28 11.03 -9.89
C ASN A 413 -1.21 11.25 -10.26
N ASN A 414 -1.57 11.14 -11.53
CA ASN A 414 -2.96 11.20 -12.00
C ASN A 414 -3.61 9.81 -12.10
N GLY A 415 -2.83 8.74 -11.90
CA GLY A 415 -3.24 7.35 -12.05
C GLY A 415 -3.14 6.80 -13.48
N ASN A 416 -2.50 7.52 -14.41
CA ASN A 416 -2.22 7.02 -15.76
C ASN A 416 -1.10 5.98 -15.71
N GLU A 417 -1.23 4.87 -16.43
CA GLU A 417 -0.13 3.91 -16.58
C GLU A 417 0.96 4.49 -17.50
N ILE A 418 2.21 4.41 -17.05
CA ILE A 418 3.40 4.86 -17.79
C ILE A 418 4.06 3.70 -18.51
N GLU A 419 4.22 2.57 -17.80
CA GLU A 419 4.87 1.35 -18.29
C GLU A 419 4.31 0.15 -17.53
N SER A 420 4.23 -1.01 -18.19
CA SER A 420 3.89 -2.30 -17.57
C SER A 420 4.82 -3.40 -18.09
N ARG A 421 5.20 -4.35 -17.23
CA ARG A 421 6.07 -5.48 -17.58
C ARG A 421 5.61 -6.77 -16.92
N ASP A 422 5.55 -7.85 -17.71
CA ASP A 422 5.10 -9.17 -17.28
C ASP A 422 6.23 -9.98 -16.59
N LEU A 423 6.80 -9.44 -15.51
CA LEU A 423 7.96 -9.99 -14.79
C LEU A 423 7.77 -9.94 -13.27
N SER A 424 8.31 -10.93 -12.55
CA SER A 424 8.30 -10.94 -11.07
C SER A 424 9.31 -9.95 -10.45
N GLN A 425 10.20 -9.39 -11.26
CA GLN A 425 11.13 -8.32 -10.87
C GLN A 425 11.27 -7.34 -12.04
N SER A 426 11.30 -6.03 -11.77
CA SER A 426 11.45 -5.00 -12.82
C SER A 426 12.17 -3.76 -12.31
N GLU A 427 13.09 -3.22 -13.10
CA GLU A 427 13.74 -1.93 -12.88
C GLU A 427 13.07 -0.82 -13.71
N PHE A 428 12.52 0.20 -13.06
CA PHE A 428 11.92 1.36 -13.73
C PHE A 428 12.80 2.61 -13.56
N GLU A 429 12.95 3.41 -14.62
CA GLU A 429 13.65 4.70 -14.53
C GLU A 429 12.65 5.83 -14.30
N ILE A 430 12.80 6.53 -13.17
CA ILE A 430 11.89 7.58 -12.71
C ILE A 430 12.63 8.93 -12.60
N LYS A 431 11.87 10.04 -12.65
CA LYS A 431 12.44 11.40 -12.67
C LYS A 431 12.24 12.10 -11.32
N SER A 432 13.27 12.80 -10.86
CA SER A 432 13.17 13.64 -9.68
C SER A 432 12.11 14.75 -9.83
N GLY A 433 11.60 15.26 -8.71
CA GLY A 433 10.55 16.28 -8.65
C GLY A 433 9.15 15.78 -9.01
N LYS A 434 8.93 14.46 -9.16
CA LYS A 434 7.64 13.87 -9.54
C LYS A 434 7.22 12.74 -8.61
N GLN A 435 5.90 12.57 -8.49
CA GLN A 435 5.26 11.55 -7.66
C GLN A 435 4.82 10.36 -8.52
N TYR A 436 5.15 9.14 -8.07
CA TYR A 436 4.90 7.88 -8.77
C TYR A 436 4.24 6.83 -7.88
N PHE A 437 3.43 5.97 -8.49
CA PHE A 437 2.79 4.81 -7.83
C PHE A 437 3.11 3.53 -8.61
N ILE A 438 3.22 2.42 -7.89
CA ILE A 438 3.60 1.11 -8.43
C ILE A 438 2.57 0.08 -7.97
N LYS A 439 2.12 -0.75 -8.91
CA LYS A 439 1.24 -1.88 -8.63
C LYS A 439 1.81 -3.15 -9.24
N GLY A 440 1.58 -4.27 -8.59
CA GLY A 440 1.84 -5.58 -9.13
C GLY A 440 0.62 -6.48 -9.06
N GLY A 441 0.71 -7.65 -9.68
CA GLY A 441 -0.38 -8.59 -9.74
C GLY A 441 -0.06 -9.75 -10.68
N SER A 442 -1.10 -10.33 -11.26
CA SER A 442 -0.95 -11.50 -12.11
C SER A 442 -2.03 -11.52 -13.18
N HIS A 443 -1.69 -12.00 -14.37
CA HIS A 443 -2.65 -12.35 -15.42
C HIS A 443 -3.14 -13.81 -15.30
N PHE A 444 -2.64 -14.58 -14.32
CA PHE A 444 -3.02 -15.97 -14.12
C PHE A 444 -4.42 -16.07 -13.51
N ASN A 445 -5.41 -16.18 -14.40
CA ASN A 445 -6.83 -16.32 -14.07
C ASN A 445 -7.41 -17.63 -14.66
N MET A 446 -6.61 -18.71 -14.62
CA MET A 446 -6.98 -20.04 -15.13
C MET A 446 -7.11 -21.03 -13.97
N LEU A 447 -7.93 -22.06 -14.16
CA LEU A 447 -8.25 -23.06 -13.14
C LEU A 447 -8.15 -24.44 -13.81
N ASP A 448 -7.12 -25.19 -13.44
CA ASP A 448 -6.69 -26.42 -14.10
C ASP A 448 -7.36 -27.65 -13.47
N CYS A 449 -8.40 -28.16 -14.15
CA CYS A 449 -9.07 -29.40 -13.74
C CYS A 449 -8.25 -30.67 -14.02
N GLU A 450 -7.27 -30.69 -14.92
CA GLU A 450 -6.54 -31.91 -15.25
C GLU A 450 -5.42 -32.21 -14.24
N SER A 451 -4.89 -31.18 -13.56
CA SER A 451 -3.86 -31.33 -12.54
C SER A 451 -4.25 -32.26 -11.38
N GLU A 452 -3.29 -33.08 -10.92
CA GLU A 452 -3.49 -34.09 -9.86
C GLU A 452 -3.86 -33.56 -8.45
N PRO A 453 -3.40 -32.40 -7.94
CA PRO A 453 -3.66 -32.04 -6.56
C PRO A 453 -5.13 -31.67 -6.31
N VAL A 454 -5.65 -32.07 -5.15
CA VAL A 454 -7.01 -31.75 -4.66
C VAL A 454 -7.27 -30.23 -4.59
N LYS A 455 -6.18 -29.45 -4.44
CA LYS A 455 -6.15 -28.01 -4.30
C LYS A 455 -5.29 -27.41 -5.43
N VAL A 456 -5.92 -26.71 -6.35
CA VAL A 456 -5.33 -26.16 -7.59
C VAL A 456 -5.24 -24.64 -7.47
N LEU A 457 -4.10 -24.03 -7.83
CA LEU A 457 -3.99 -22.57 -7.90
C LEU A 457 -4.99 -22.02 -8.94
N SER A 458 -5.86 -21.08 -8.53
CA SER A 458 -6.82 -20.40 -9.41
C SER A 458 -6.36 -18.99 -9.80
N GLY A 459 -5.57 -18.33 -8.97
CA GLY A 459 -5.13 -16.96 -9.22
C GLY A 459 -4.45 -16.34 -8.02
N TYR A 460 -4.46 -15.02 -7.94
CA TYR A 460 -3.88 -14.26 -6.84
C TYR A 460 -4.85 -13.17 -6.35
N LEU A 461 -4.74 -12.82 -5.06
CA LEU A 461 -5.55 -11.84 -4.34
C LEU A 461 -4.67 -10.69 -3.84
N ILE A 462 -5.27 -9.51 -3.73
CA ILE A 462 -4.70 -8.39 -2.98
C ILE A 462 -4.73 -8.75 -1.48
N PRO A 463 -3.63 -8.61 -0.72
CA PRO A 463 -3.67 -8.70 0.74
C PRO A 463 -4.50 -7.54 1.31
N ASN A 464 -5.48 -7.85 2.17
CA ASN A 464 -6.20 -6.81 2.92
C ASN A 464 -5.23 -6.00 3.80
N ASP A 465 -5.54 -4.73 4.09
CA ASP A 465 -4.66 -3.73 4.72
C ASP A 465 -4.15 -4.04 6.16
N THR A 466 -4.41 -5.24 6.67
CA THR A 466 -3.65 -5.84 7.79
C THR A 466 -2.20 -6.08 7.39
N ILE A 467 -1.37 -5.04 7.53
CA ILE A 467 0.09 -5.11 7.37
C ILE A 467 0.65 -6.13 8.38
N VAL A 468 1.12 -7.28 7.88
CA VAL A 468 1.89 -8.24 8.69
C VAL A 468 3.32 -7.72 8.81
N VAL A 469 3.53 -6.77 9.73
CA VAL A 469 4.87 -6.30 10.08
C VAL A 469 5.61 -7.44 10.77
N ILE A 470 6.42 -8.20 10.02
CA ILE A 470 7.42 -9.13 10.59
C ILE A 470 8.61 -8.30 11.09
N GLY A 471 8.31 -7.38 12.01
CA GLY A 471 9.27 -6.52 12.67
C GLY A 471 10.11 -7.35 13.62
N ARG A 472 11.28 -7.80 13.15
CA ARG A 472 12.28 -8.40 14.01
C ARG A 472 12.79 -7.31 14.95
N GLU A 473 12.36 -7.34 16.21
CA GLU A 473 12.74 -6.34 17.20
C GLU A 473 14.25 -6.41 17.48
N ILE A 474 15.05 -5.59 16.79
CA ILE A 474 16.49 -5.49 17.00
C ILE A 474 16.73 -4.68 18.28
N SER A 475 16.64 -5.36 19.42
CA SER A 475 17.10 -4.84 20.70
C SER A 475 18.62 -4.55 20.62
N LYS A 476 19.01 -3.31 20.95
CA LYS A 476 20.41 -2.87 20.93
C LYS A 476 21.18 -3.41 22.13
N GLU A 477 21.69 -4.63 22.04
CA GLU A 477 22.71 -5.15 22.96
C GLU A 477 24.14 -5.01 22.40
N LYS A 478 25.12 -4.93 23.30
CA LYS A 478 26.52 -4.60 22.97
C LYS A 478 27.36 -5.84 22.63
N ARG A 479 28.34 -5.64 21.75
CA ARG A 479 29.42 -6.59 21.39
C ARG A 479 29.88 -7.50 22.55
N VAL A 480 29.92 -8.81 22.28
CA VAL A 480 31.03 -9.69 22.69
C VAL A 480 31.45 -10.50 21.45
N VAL A 481 32.76 -10.73 21.28
CA VAL A 481 33.31 -11.51 20.15
C VAL A 481 33.87 -12.83 20.68
N SER A 482 33.32 -13.96 20.23
CA SER A 482 34.08 -15.21 20.08
C SER A 482 33.32 -16.27 19.27
N ASN A 483 34.05 -16.93 18.36
CA ASN A 483 33.86 -18.30 17.87
C ASN A 483 32.45 -18.82 17.51
N LEU A 484 32.15 -18.85 16.20
CA LEU A 484 31.70 -20.09 15.54
C LEU A 484 31.88 -20.02 14.01
N LYS A 485 32.93 -20.67 13.49
CA LYS A 485 33.15 -20.87 12.04
C LYS A 485 32.31 -22.05 11.53
N SER A 486 31.06 -21.81 11.15
CA SER A 486 30.23 -22.83 10.46
C SER A 486 29.07 -22.28 9.62
N GLY A 487 28.49 -21.11 9.93
CA GLY A 487 27.27 -20.61 9.28
C GLY A 487 27.44 -19.72 8.03
N LEU A 488 28.63 -19.63 7.45
CA LEU A 488 28.94 -18.62 6.40
C LEU A 488 28.27 -18.88 5.04
N ALA A 489 27.87 -20.13 4.73
CA ALA A 489 27.27 -20.47 3.44
C ALA A 489 25.80 -20.01 3.29
N ASP A 490 25.03 -20.01 4.38
CA ASP A 490 23.62 -19.58 4.35
C ASP A 490 23.47 -18.06 4.49
N PHE A 491 24.47 -17.37 5.07
CA PHE A 491 24.49 -15.92 5.20
C PHE A 491 24.57 -15.21 3.83
N GLU A 492 25.42 -15.70 2.92
CA GLU A 492 25.49 -15.19 1.53
C GLU A 492 24.20 -15.45 0.73
N LYS A 493 23.40 -16.42 1.15
CA LYS A 493 22.10 -16.73 0.53
C LYS A 493 21.02 -15.76 0.98
N LEU A 494 20.97 -15.43 2.26
CA LEU A 494 20.02 -14.45 2.82
C LEU A 494 20.30 -13.02 2.37
N GLN A 495 21.56 -12.66 2.11
CA GLN A 495 21.94 -11.32 1.64
C GLN A 495 21.45 -11.01 0.21
N LYS A 496 20.92 -12.00 -0.52
CA LYS A 496 20.31 -11.83 -1.86
C LYS A 496 18.81 -11.49 -1.85
N LEU A 497 18.18 -11.38 -0.68
CA LEU A 497 16.77 -11.02 -0.52
C LEU A 497 16.56 -9.70 0.24
N GLN A 498 17.50 -8.75 0.10
CA GLN A 498 17.41 -7.44 0.75
C GLN A 498 16.50 -6.45 -0.03
N TYR A 499 15.22 -6.80 -0.17
CA TYR A 499 14.16 -5.96 -0.77
C TYR A 499 13.29 -5.27 0.30
N ASP A 500 13.94 -4.47 1.15
CA ASP A 500 13.28 -3.43 1.94
C ASP A 500 14.27 -2.28 2.16
N THR A 501 13.83 -1.03 2.05
CA THR A 501 14.73 0.12 2.20
C THR A 501 15.06 0.35 3.68
N SER A 502 16.33 0.62 3.97
CA SER A 502 16.77 0.92 5.33
C SER A 502 16.23 2.28 5.77
N TYR A 503 15.06 2.29 6.40
CA TYR A 503 14.42 3.48 6.97
C TYR A 503 15.20 4.01 8.18
N SER A 504 16.28 4.75 7.89
CA SER A 504 16.93 5.70 8.77
C SER A 504 17.20 6.96 7.97
N GLU A 505 16.76 8.11 8.51
CA GLU A 505 17.02 9.47 8.02
C GLU A 505 16.29 9.88 6.73
N ILE A 506 15.12 10.52 6.90
CA ILE A 506 14.75 11.76 6.18
C ILE A 506 13.72 12.55 7.02
N PHE A 507 14.14 13.75 7.42
CA PHE A 507 13.39 14.93 7.90
C PHE A 507 12.07 14.80 8.70
N VAL A 508 12.19 15.03 10.01
CA VAL A 508 11.15 15.73 10.82
C VAL A 508 11.59 17.18 10.99
N PHE A 509 10.70 18.15 10.71
CA PHE A 509 10.97 19.57 11.02
C PHE A 509 9.91 20.25 11.89
N ASP A 510 10.39 20.87 12.97
CA ASP A 510 9.75 21.82 13.90
C ASP A 510 8.24 21.66 14.23
N ARG A 511 7.96 20.99 15.36
CA ARG A 511 7.14 21.62 16.41
C ARG A 511 7.79 21.49 17.80
N LYS A 512 8.72 22.42 18.06
CA LYS A 512 9.16 22.95 19.37
C LYS A 512 9.38 22.01 20.57
N LEU A 513 10.58 22.13 21.14
CA LEU A 513 10.96 21.72 22.50
C LEU A 513 9.88 22.02 23.56
N ASN A 514 9.77 21.13 24.55
CA ASN A 514 10.15 21.55 25.90
C ASN A 514 10.72 20.39 26.74
N VAL A 515 12.00 20.46 27.07
CA VAL A 515 12.70 19.42 27.85
C VAL A 515 12.67 19.80 29.34
N GLN A 516 11.73 19.21 30.09
CA GLN A 516 11.77 19.16 31.56
C GLN A 516 10.91 17.99 32.07
N HIS A 517 11.22 17.49 33.28
CA HIS A 517 10.57 16.38 34.02
C HIS A 517 10.98 14.92 33.74
N ALA A 518 11.88 14.63 32.78
CA ALA A 518 12.48 13.29 32.62
C ALA A 518 13.55 12.95 33.71
N ARG A 519 13.24 13.15 35.00
CA ARG A 519 14.13 12.85 36.15
C ARG A 519 13.38 12.37 37.42
N ALA A 520 12.37 11.53 37.26
CA ALA A 520 11.71 10.75 38.32
C ALA A 520 10.87 9.63 37.67
N MET A 521 10.89 8.36 38.05
CA MET A 521 11.72 7.61 39.01
C MET A 521 12.06 6.24 38.40
N ALA A 522 13.34 5.82 38.48
CA ALA A 522 13.77 4.45 38.17
C ALA A 522 14.20 3.74 39.47
N ILE A 523 13.20 3.36 40.28
CA ILE A 523 13.31 2.59 41.52
C ILE A 523 11.97 1.84 41.65
N THR A 524 11.88 0.53 41.88
CA THR A 524 12.83 -0.48 42.39
C THR A 524 12.82 -1.77 41.54
N ASN A 525 13.92 -2.53 41.57
CA ASN A 525 13.97 -3.93 41.11
C ASN A 525 14.75 -4.75 42.16
N PRO A 526 14.12 -5.79 42.74
CA PRO A 526 14.88 -7.01 43.05
C PRO A 526 14.09 -8.32 42.84
N ARG A 527 14.79 -9.32 42.25
CA ARG A 527 14.39 -10.69 41.83
C ARG A 527 13.98 -10.78 40.35
N LEU A 528 14.82 -11.26 39.42
CA LEU A 528 16.02 -12.10 39.56
C LEU A 528 15.72 -13.47 40.19
N VAL A 529 15.63 -14.50 39.32
CA VAL A 529 15.92 -15.93 39.58
C VAL A 529 15.24 -16.58 40.79
N ASP A 530 14.34 -17.52 40.49
CA ASP A 530 14.58 -18.96 40.75
C ASP A 530 13.67 -19.79 39.81
N GLU A 531 14.23 -20.83 39.20
CA GLU A 531 13.60 -22.11 38.78
C GLU A 531 12.35 -22.07 37.82
N MET A 532 12.19 -22.97 36.83
CA MET A 532 13.02 -24.08 36.37
C MET A 532 12.74 -24.40 34.89
N MET A 533 13.66 -25.13 34.27
CA MET A 533 13.49 -25.77 32.96
C MET A 533 12.36 -26.82 32.99
N GLU A 534 11.64 -26.99 31.88
CA GLU A 534 11.61 -28.28 31.16
C GLU A 534 11.10 -28.12 29.72
N TYR A 535 11.38 -29.12 28.88
CA TYR A 535 10.90 -29.23 27.50
C TYR A 535 9.52 -29.91 27.49
N ASP A 536 8.61 -29.46 26.63
CA ASP A 536 7.94 -30.40 25.72
C ASP A 536 7.42 -29.72 24.44
N GLN A 537 6.98 -30.54 23.48
CA GLN A 537 6.42 -30.16 22.19
C GLN A 537 4.89 -30.06 22.26
N GLU A 538 4.29 -28.95 21.82
CA GLU A 538 3.08 -28.98 20.97
C GLU A 538 2.69 -27.59 20.40
N ILE A 539 1.82 -27.60 19.38
CA ILE A 539 1.31 -26.40 18.70
C ILE A 539 0.15 -25.81 19.51
N THR A 540 0.39 -24.68 20.18
CA THR A 540 -0.67 -23.95 20.90
C THR A 540 -0.86 -22.54 20.33
N ILE A 541 -2.01 -22.30 19.69
CA ILE A 541 -2.47 -20.96 19.31
C ILE A 541 -2.98 -20.27 20.58
N VAL A 542 -2.35 -19.18 21.03
CA VAL A 542 -2.84 -18.39 22.16
C VAL A 542 -3.12 -16.94 21.76
N SER A 543 -4.37 -16.55 21.95
CA SER A 543 -4.91 -15.20 21.80
C SER A 543 -4.20 -14.15 22.65
N SER A 544 -3.97 -12.94 22.11
CA SER A 544 -3.61 -11.75 22.91
C SER A 544 -4.14 -10.42 22.32
N PHE A 545 -5.33 -10.45 21.73
CA PHE A 545 -6.05 -9.25 21.26
C PHE A 545 -7.03 -8.74 22.34
N ASP A 546 -6.55 -8.02 23.36
CA ASP A 546 -7.48 -7.36 24.31
C ASP A 546 -6.91 -6.13 25.05
N LYS A 547 -6.52 -5.06 24.32
CA LYS A 547 -6.32 -3.70 24.91
C LYS A 547 -6.27 -2.50 23.96
N LEU A 548 -6.93 -2.53 22.80
CA LEU A 548 -7.09 -1.35 21.94
C LEU A 548 -8.56 -1.07 21.59
N ARG A 549 -9.27 -0.36 22.47
CA ARG A 549 -10.67 0.04 22.24
C ARG A 549 -10.93 1.48 22.67
N ARG A 550 -10.76 2.44 21.75
CA ARG A 550 -11.54 3.70 21.57
C ARG A 550 -10.89 4.67 20.57
N GLN A 551 -11.00 4.37 19.28
CA GLN A 551 -11.39 5.39 18.30
C GLN A 551 -12.50 4.80 17.43
N THR A 552 -13.48 5.61 17.04
CA THR A 552 -14.64 5.16 16.26
C THR A 552 -14.29 5.10 14.77
N PRO A 553 -14.40 3.93 14.11
CA PRO A 553 -14.22 3.85 12.67
C PRO A 553 -15.30 4.68 11.95
N LYS A 554 -14.89 5.59 11.07
CA LYS A 554 -15.77 6.06 10.01
C LYS A 554 -15.80 4.98 8.93
N THR A 555 -17.00 4.45 8.65
CA THR A 555 -17.32 3.69 7.42
C THR A 555 -16.23 2.76 6.91
N ALA A 556 -16.16 1.55 7.46
CA ALA A 556 -15.38 0.48 6.84
C ALA A 556 -15.91 0.22 5.42
N SER A 557 -15.03 0.29 4.43
CA SER A 557 -15.30 -0.25 3.10
C SER A 557 -15.40 -1.77 3.19
N LYS A 558 -16.24 -2.38 2.35
CA LYS A 558 -16.22 -3.84 2.18
C LYS A 558 -14.98 -4.20 1.36
N SER A 559 -13.91 -4.65 2.02
CA SER A 559 -12.79 -5.27 1.32
C SER A 559 -13.17 -6.70 0.89
N SER A 560 -13.92 -6.81 -0.21
CA SER A 560 -14.05 -8.07 -0.94
C SER A 560 -12.65 -8.46 -1.43
N ASN A 561 -12.21 -9.70 -1.18
CA ASN A 561 -10.97 -10.21 -1.77
C ASN A 561 -11.14 -10.26 -3.29
N VAL A 562 -10.59 -9.29 -4.02
CA VAL A 562 -10.69 -9.24 -5.48
C VAL A 562 -9.59 -10.11 -6.09
N ARG A 563 -10.00 -11.07 -6.92
CA ARG A 563 -9.10 -11.87 -7.76
C ARG A 563 -8.45 -10.98 -8.81
N LEU A 564 -7.13 -10.90 -8.76
CA LEU A 564 -6.32 -10.07 -9.64
C LEU A 564 -6.33 -10.64 -11.06
N SER A 565 -6.44 -9.73 -12.02
CA SER A 565 -6.22 -9.94 -13.44
C SER A 565 -5.54 -8.68 -13.95
N GLY A 566 -4.22 -8.72 -14.10
CA GLY A 566 -3.38 -7.53 -14.27
C GLY A 566 -2.79 -7.01 -12.96
N ALA A 567 -2.16 -5.84 -13.02
CA ALA A 567 -1.58 -5.17 -11.85
C ALA A 567 -2.68 -4.50 -10.99
N GLY A 568 -2.67 -4.70 -9.67
CA GLY A 568 -3.73 -4.19 -8.80
C GLY A 568 -3.42 -4.15 -7.29
N ALA A 569 -2.43 -4.90 -6.80
CA ALA A 569 -1.91 -4.72 -5.45
C ALA A 569 -0.86 -3.59 -5.47
N ASN A 570 -1.03 -2.57 -4.62
CA ASN A 570 -0.04 -1.49 -4.46
C ASN A 570 1.26 -2.03 -3.82
N SER A 571 2.42 -1.50 -4.23
CA SER A 571 3.69 -1.72 -3.51
C SER A 571 3.67 -1.11 -2.10
N GLU A 572 4.59 -1.53 -1.23
CA GLU A 572 4.63 -1.02 0.16
C GLU A 572 4.80 0.50 0.24
N VAL A 573 5.65 1.11 -0.59
CA VAL A 573 5.76 2.58 -0.61
C VAL A 573 4.55 3.23 -1.28
N SER A 574 3.92 2.56 -2.26
CA SER A 574 2.68 3.04 -2.88
C SER A 574 1.48 3.06 -1.93
N LYS A 575 1.41 2.14 -0.95
CA LYS A 575 0.43 2.19 0.16
C LYS A 575 0.63 3.42 1.05
N ASN A 576 1.88 3.85 1.23
CA ASN A 576 2.27 4.98 2.07
C ASN A 576 2.21 6.35 1.36
N GLY A 577 1.63 6.42 0.16
CA GLY A 577 1.46 7.66 -0.62
C GLY A 577 2.33 7.78 -1.86
N GLY A 578 3.12 6.75 -2.20
CA GLY A 578 3.96 6.73 -3.39
C GLY A 578 5.31 7.45 -3.20
N TRP A 579 6.17 7.33 -4.21
CA TRP A 579 7.51 7.92 -4.20
C TRP A 579 7.48 9.34 -4.76
N THR A 580 8.03 10.29 -4.01
CA THR A 580 8.48 11.60 -4.54
C THR A 580 9.94 11.80 -4.14
N ILE A 581 10.79 12.10 -5.13
CA ILE A 581 12.22 12.35 -4.92
C ILE A 581 12.47 13.85 -5.08
N SER A 582 13.24 14.45 -4.18
CA SER A 582 13.64 15.85 -4.26
C SER A 582 14.71 16.06 -5.34
N PRO A 583 14.71 17.19 -6.08
CA PRO A 583 15.90 17.64 -6.79
C PRO A 583 17.08 17.75 -5.81
N GLY A 584 18.30 17.46 -6.28
CA GLY A 584 19.51 17.55 -5.45
C GLY A 584 20.48 16.36 -5.50
N SER A 585 20.02 15.11 -5.64
CA SER A 585 20.92 13.94 -5.58
C SER A 585 21.85 13.88 -6.80
N GLY A 586 23.14 14.18 -6.62
CA GLY A 586 24.14 14.14 -7.71
C GLY A 586 24.45 12.73 -8.23
N ASP A 587 24.17 11.70 -7.45
CA ASP A 587 24.42 10.29 -7.78
C ASP A 587 23.24 9.60 -8.46
N ASN A 588 23.53 8.52 -9.19
CA ASN A 588 22.53 7.60 -9.72
C ASN A 588 21.95 6.75 -8.58
N LEU A 589 20.72 7.07 -8.15
CA LEU A 589 20.05 6.38 -7.04
C LEU A 589 19.42 5.06 -7.49
N VAL A 590 19.60 4.00 -6.69
CA VAL A 590 18.93 2.70 -6.87
C VAL A 590 18.12 2.37 -5.63
N PHE A 591 16.81 2.28 -5.79
CA PHE A 591 15.86 1.93 -4.73
C PHE A 591 15.27 0.54 -4.92
N TYR A 592 14.75 -0.03 -3.84
CA TYR A 592 14.09 -1.34 -3.81
C TYR A 592 12.70 -1.22 -3.18
N ASP A 593 11.69 -1.81 -3.80
CA ASP A 593 10.30 -1.83 -3.31
C ASP A 593 9.68 -3.22 -3.57
N THR A 594 8.64 -3.58 -2.83
CA THR A 594 8.00 -4.90 -2.91
C THR A 594 6.49 -4.77 -3.06
N VAL A 595 5.93 -5.58 -3.95
CA VAL A 595 4.49 -5.85 -4.05
C VAL A 595 4.21 -7.24 -3.52
N TYR A 596 3.28 -7.38 -2.59
CA TYR A 596 2.84 -8.67 -2.06
C TYR A 596 1.48 -9.08 -2.65
N VAL A 597 1.35 -10.35 -3.04
CA VAL A 597 0.09 -10.98 -3.45
C VAL A 597 -0.10 -12.33 -2.76
N LEU A 598 -1.36 -12.72 -2.52
CA LEU A 598 -1.71 -14.00 -1.90
C LEU A 598 -2.27 -14.99 -2.93
N PRO A 599 -1.78 -16.24 -3.01
CA PRO A 599 -2.30 -17.24 -3.94
C PRO A 599 -3.71 -17.69 -3.54
N GLU A 600 -4.64 -17.64 -4.49
CA GLU A 600 -5.97 -18.24 -4.39
C GLU A 600 -5.95 -19.67 -4.94
N TYR A 601 -6.68 -20.57 -4.29
CA TYR A 601 -6.79 -21.95 -4.72
C TYR A 601 -8.25 -22.42 -4.78
N PHE A 602 -8.59 -23.09 -5.87
CA PHE A 602 -9.79 -23.91 -5.99
C PHE A 602 -9.56 -25.27 -5.32
N VAL A 603 -10.60 -25.82 -4.69
CA VAL A 603 -10.62 -27.20 -4.18
C VAL A 603 -11.61 -27.99 -5.02
N LYS A 604 -11.19 -29.14 -5.56
CA LYS A 604 -12.07 -29.98 -6.39
C LYS A 604 -13.19 -30.57 -5.52
N PRO A 605 -14.49 -30.42 -5.87
CA PRO A 605 -15.60 -31.06 -5.17
C PRO A 605 -15.57 -32.60 -5.34
N PRO A 606 -16.29 -33.36 -4.48
CA PRO A 606 -16.39 -34.81 -4.63
C PRO A 606 -17.07 -35.23 -5.95
N CYS A 607 -16.57 -36.30 -6.58
CA CYS A 607 -17.15 -36.85 -7.81
C CYS A 607 -18.48 -37.60 -7.58
N TYR A 608 -18.64 -38.19 -6.40
CA TYR A 608 -19.72 -39.10 -6.06
C TYR A 608 -20.18 -38.86 -4.64
N CYS A 609 -21.49 -38.76 -4.44
CA CYS A 609 -22.14 -38.67 -3.14
C CYS A 609 -23.22 -39.75 -3.00
N GLU A 610 -23.28 -40.37 -1.83
CA GLU A 610 -24.26 -41.41 -1.52
C GLU A 610 -24.89 -41.14 -0.15
N PHE A 611 -26.19 -41.41 -0.04
CA PHE A 611 -27.00 -41.25 1.16
C PHE A 611 -27.57 -42.63 1.59
N THR A 612 -26.68 -43.54 1.99
CA THR A 612 -26.96 -44.96 2.27
C THR A 612 -26.56 -45.42 3.68
N GLU A 613 -25.52 -44.85 4.27
CA GLU A 613 -24.86 -45.44 5.44
C GLU A 613 -25.59 -45.23 6.77
N PHE A 614 -25.38 -46.19 7.68
CA PHE A 614 -25.95 -46.23 9.04
C PHE A 614 -25.18 -45.32 10.02
N MET A 615 -24.91 -44.07 9.65
CA MET A 615 -24.14 -43.11 10.45
C MET A 615 -24.95 -42.54 11.63
N THR A 616 -25.19 -43.38 12.64
CA THR A 616 -25.69 -43.05 13.99
C THR A 616 -27.04 -42.32 14.12
N GLY A 617 -27.76 -42.09 13.02
CA GLY A 617 -29.11 -41.52 13.01
C GLY A 617 -29.86 -41.87 11.72
N TYR A 618 -31.20 -41.88 11.78
CA TYR A 618 -32.08 -42.17 10.63
C TYR A 618 -32.17 -41.00 9.63
N GLU A 619 -31.09 -40.25 9.43
CA GLU A 619 -31.17 -38.87 8.91
C GLU A 619 -31.00 -38.75 7.38
N GLN A 620 -30.55 -39.81 6.69
CA GLN A 620 -30.05 -39.69 5.30
C GLN A 620 -30.82 -40.49 4.24
N ASN A 621 -31.58 -41.54 4.56
CA ASN A 621 -32.36 -42.31 3.58
C ASN A 621 -33.89 -42.06 3.72
N VAL A 622 -34.71 -42.52 2.76
CA VAL A 622 -36.17 -42.25 2.76
C VAL A 622 -36.98 -43.55 2.99
N PRO A 623 -37.33 -43.88 4.25
CA PRO A 623 -38.00 -45.14 4.59
C PRO A 623 -39.51 -45.24 4.25
N TYR A 624 -39.91 -46.42 3.78
CA TYR A 624 -41.26 -46.87 3.43
C TYR A 624 -41.80 -47.84 4.48
N TYR A 625 -42.08 -47.30 5.66
CA TYR A 625 -42.57 -48.03 6.82
C TYR A 625 -43.79 -48.93 6.54
N GLN A 626 -44.67 -48.60 5.60
CA GLN A 626 -45.88 -49.40 5.35
C GLN A 626 -45.64 -50.68 4.54
N THR A 627 -45.73 -51.84 5.19
CA THR A 627 -45.75 -53.15 4.50
C THR A 627 -46.96 -53.23 3.56
N GLY A 628 -46.72 -53.65 2.32
CA GLY A 628 -47.78 -53.85 1.31
C GLY A 628 -48.29 -52.57 0.63
N PHE A 629 -47.66 -51.41 0.86
CA PHE A 629 -48.03 -50.13 0.26
C PHE A 629 -46.83 -49.45 -0.43
N TRP A 630 -47.16 -48.61 -1.41
CA TRP A 630 -46.23 -48.08 -2.41
C TRP A 630 -45.93 -46.58 -2.29
N GLU A 631 -46.85 -45.77 -1.75
CA GLU A 631 -46.61 -44.33 -1.57
C GLU A 631 -45.64 -44.11 -0.40
N VAL A 632 -44.81 -43.07 -0.49
CA VAL A 632 -43.89 -42.72 0.61
C VAL A 632 -44.71 -42.27 1.81
N ASN A 633 -44.32 -42.68 3.01
CA ASN A 633 -45.01 -42.32 4.24
C ASN A 633 -44.63 -40.89 4.70
N THR A 634 -44.87 -39.85 3.89
CA THR A 634 -44.82 -38.45 4.37
C THR A 634 -46.05 -38.12 5.20
N LEU A 635 -46.04 -37.05 6.00
CA LEU A 635 -47.17 -36.70 6.86
C LEU A 635 -48.43 -36.35 6.06
N SER A 636 -48.25 -35.79 4.86
CA SER A 636 -49.33 -35.55 3.89
C SER A 636 -49.91 -36.87 3.37
N ASN A 637 -49.04 -37.78 2.93
CA ASN A 637 -49.42 -39.06 2.35
C ASN A 637 -50.08 -39.97 3.39
N PHE A 638 -49.46 -40.15 4.56
CA PHE A 638 -50.01 -40.89 5.69
C PHE A 638 -51.45 -40.47 6.02
N ARG A 639 -51.74 -39.16 6.08
CA ARG A 639 -53.11 -38.63 6.33
C ARG A 639 -54.07 -38.93 5.17
N ARG A 640 -53.61 -38.79 3.93
CA ARG A 640 -54.37 -39.18 2.71
C ARG A 640 -54.66 -40.68 2.69
N ASP A 641 -53.70 -41.51 3.06
CA ASP A 641 -53.76 -42.96 2.90
C ASP A 641 -54.56 -43.61 4.02
N MET A 642 -54.50 -43.07 5.24
CA MET A 642 -55.43 -43.41 6.31
C MET A 642 -56.89 -43.08 5.98
N ASN A 643 -57.13 -42.04 5.15
CA ASN A 643 -58.45 -41.75 4.58
C ASN A 643 -58.81 -42.78 3.48
N LYS A 644 -57.93 -43.01 2.49
CA LYS A 644 -58.10 -44.02 1.42
C LYS A 644 -58.46 -45.41 1.98
N LEU A 645 -57.70 -45.92 2.94
CA LEU A 645 -57.91 -47.21 3.60
C LEU A 645 -59.23 -47.32 4.39
N GLY A 646 -59.95 -46.21 4.58
CA GLY A 646 -61.31 -46.18 5.12
C GLY A 646 -62.42 -46.28 4.07
N ARG A 647 -62.11 -46.08 2.78
CA ARG A 647 -63.08 -46.01 1.67
C ARG A 647 -63.48 -47.39 1.14
N ARG A 648 -64.48 -47.40 0.24
CA ARG A 648 -64.97 -48.61 -0.41
C ARG A 648 -63.97 -49.18 -1.42
N GLU A 649 -63.27 -48.33 -2.17
CA GLU A 649 -62.27 -48.75 -3.17
C GLU A 649 -61.11 -49.57 -2.57
N PHE A 650 -60.72 -49.30 -1.31
CA PHE A 650 -59.69 -50.05 -0.58
C PHE A 650 -60.25 -51.13 0.37
N SER A 651 -61.54 -51.47 0.36
CA SER A 651 -62.13 -52.36 1.38
C SER A 651 -61.51 -53.76 1.43
N GLU A 652 -60.95 -54.21 0.32
CA GLU A 652 -60.27 -55.49 0.18
C GLU A 652 -58.75 -55.43 0.43
N ALA A 653 -58.17 -54.25 0.65
CA ALA A 653 -56.73 -53.99 0.84
C ALA A 653 -56.14 -54.52 2.17
N LYS A 654 -56.59 -55.69 2.61
CA LYS A 654 -56.31 -56.37 3.87
C LYS A 654 -54.86 -56.87 4.00
N TRP A 655 -54.06 -56.76 2.93
CA TRP A 655 -52.61 -56.99 2.92
C TRP A 655 -51.80 -55.74 3.31
N VAL A 656 -52.36 -54.54 3.20
CA VAL A 656 -51.72 -53.28 3.64
C VAL A 656 -51.70 -53.25 5.16
N GLU A 657 -50.54 -52.98 5.77
CA GLU A 657 -50.34 -53.12 7.22
C GLU A 657 -51.40 -52.39 8.04
N LEU A 658 -51.59 -51.07 7.84
CA LEU A 658 -52.55 -50.27 8.61
C LEU A 658 -54.02 -50.43 8.18
N HIS A 659 -54.39 -51.29 7.23
CA HIS A 659 -55.80 -51.45 6.85
C HIS A 659 -56.64 -51.98 8.04
N ARG A 660 -57.83 -51.40 8.26
CA ARG A 660 -58.71 -51.71 9.41
C ARG A 660 -59.08 -53.19 9.54
N ASN A 661 -59.13 -53.91 8.41
CA ASN A 661 -59.48 -55.33 8.36
C ASN A 661 -58.25 -56.24 8.13
N ASN A 662 -57.04 -55.76 8.41
CA ASN A 662 -55.82 -56.60 8.35
C ASN A 662 -55.85 -57.66 9.47
N GLN A 663 -55.50 -58.91 9.12
CA GLN A 663 -55.51 -60.05 10.05
C GLN A 663 -54.55 -59.90 11.24
N TYR A 664 -53.54 -59.04 11.13
CA TYR A 664 -52.61 -58.72 12.22
C TYR A 664 -53.27 -57.99 13.40
N PHE A 665 -54.43 -57.34 13.18
CA PHE A 665 -55.12 -56.51 14.17
C PHE A 665 -56.50 -57.04 14.60
N THR A 666 -56.99 -58.16 14.04
CA THR A 666 -58.38 -58.62 14.22
C THR A 666 -58.84 -58.78 15.67
N ASN A 667 -57.91 -59.08 16.60
CA ASN A 667 -58.20 -59.26 18.02
C ASN A 667 -57.57 -58.16 18.91
N SER A 668 -57.11 -57.03 18.35
CA SER A 668 -56.45 -55.96 19.12
C SER A 668 -56.57 -54.58 18.42
N PRO A 669 -57.73 -53.91 18.48
CA PRO A 669 -57.93 -52.57 17.91
C PRO A 669 -56.95 -51.53 18.45
N GLU A 670 -56.60 -51.61 19.74
CA GLU A 670 -55.67 -50.74 20.45
C GLU A 670 -54.28 -50.82 19.81
N ARG A 671 -53.83 -52.05 19.49
CA ARG A 671 -52.55 -52.31 18.83
C ARG A 671 -52.48 -51.69 17.44
N ARG A 672 -53.61 -51.59 16.73
CA ARG A 672 -53.69 -50.84 15.47
C ARG A 672 -53.53 -49.35 15.72
N GLN A 673 -54.18 -48.81 16.74
CA GLN A 673 -54.09 -47.39 17.08
C GLN A 673 -52.66 -46.99 17.51
N SER A 674 -51.95 -47.83 18.27
CA SER A 674 -50.53 -47.63 18.57
C SER A 674 -49.66 -47.59 17.30
N ARG A 675 -49.87 -48.55 16.38
CA ARG A 675 -49.11 -48.62 15.11
C ARG A 675 -49.41 -47.42 14.18
N ILE A 676 -50.63 -46.88 14.21
CA ILE A 676 -50.98 -45.64 13.49
C ILE A 676 -50.19 -44.44 14.05
N TYR A 677 -50.12 -44.28 15.37
CA TYR A 677 -49.36 -43.20 16.00
C TYR A 677 -47.83 -43.33 15.77
N GLU A 678 -47.31 -44.55 15.78
CA GLU A 678 -45.92 -44.86 15.41
C GLU A 678 -45.62 -44.41 13.96
N TYR A 679 -46.54 -44.68 13.03
CA TYR A 679 -46.41 -44.27 11.64
C TYR A 679 -46.53 -42.75 11.42
N GLU A 680 -47.27 -42.01 12.25
CA GLU A 680 -47.28 -40.54 12.18
C GLU A 680 -45.95 -39.94 12.68
N LYS A 681 -45.29 -40.56 13.67
CA LYS A 681 -43.92 -40.19 14.07
C LYS A 681 -42.92 -40.46 12.95
N PHE A 682 -42.94 -41.68 12.42
CA PHE A 682 -42.16 -42.08 11.25
C PHE A 682 -42.36 -41.13 10.07
N ALA A 683 -43.59 -40.65 9.83
CA ALA A 683 -43.88 -39.77 8.72
C ALA A 683 -43.17 -38.41 8.78
N LYS A 684 -42.93 -37.89 9.99
CA LYS A 684 -42.15 -36.66 10.21
C LYS A 684 -40.66 -36.86 9.89
N ILE A 685 -40.12 -38.07 10.09
CA ILE A 685 -38.74 -38.42 9.71
C ILE A 685 -38.62 -38.47 8.19
N VAL A 686 -39.57 -39.09 7.50
CA VAL A 686 -39.62 -39.10 6.02
C VAL A 686 -39.64 -37.68 5.45
N ASP A 687 -40.46 -36.78 6.03
CA ASP A 687 -40.48 -35.37 5.64
C ASP A 687 -39.16 -34.65 5.91
N LYS A 688 -38.55 -34.80 7.10
CA LYS A 688 -37.22 -34.22 7.42
C LYS A 688 -36.17 -34.64 6.39
N ASN A 689 -36.12 -35.93 6.07
CA ASN A 689 -35.06 -36.48 5.21
C ASN A 689 -35.25 -36.04 3.74
N LEU A 690 -36.47 -36.05 3.22
CA LEU A 690 -36.79 -35.54 1.88
C LEU A 690 -36.56 -34.03 1.76
N ASP A 691 -36.89 -33.26 2.79
CA ASP A 691 -36.60 -31.83 2.87
C ASP A 691 -35.08 -31.58 2.87
N MET A 692 -34.32 -32.33 3.66
CA MET A 692 -32.86 -32.21 3.73
C MET A 692 -32.18 -32.58 2.39
N MET A 693 -32.63 -33.66 1.72
CA MET A 693 -32.16 -34.01 0.38
C MET A 693 -32.39 -32.86 -0.62
N ALA A 694 -33.59 -32.28 -0.62
CA ALA A 694 -33.93 -31.19 -1.53
C ALA A 694 -33.12 -29.90 -1.25
N ASP A 695 -32.86 -29.59 0.02
CA ASP A 695 -32.01 -28.45 0.43
C ASP A 695 -30.54 -28.65 -0.01
N ILE A 696 -29.96 -29.81 0.29
CA ILE A 696 -28.57 -30.13 -0.09
C ILE A 696 -28.39 -30.12 -1.62
N ILE A 697 -29.35 -30.68 -2.37
CA ILE A 697 -29.32 -30.66 -3.84
C ILE A 697 -29.36 -29.22 -4.37
N ASN A 698 -30.34 -28.42 -3.95
CA ASN A 698 -30.52 -27.05 -4.46
C ASN A 698 -29.44 -26.06 -4.00
N ARG A 699 -28.91 -26.20 -2.78
CA ARG A 699 -28.06 -25.17 -2.14
C ARG A 699 -26.58 -25.52 -2.03
N ARG A 700 -26.20 -26.78 -2.23
CA ARG A 700 -24.79 -27.21 -2.24
C ARG A 700 -24.39 -27.87 -3.56
N ILE A 701 -25.12 -28.91 -3.95
CA ILE A 701 -24.71 -29.78 -5.07
C ILE A 701 -24.85 -29.07 -6.41
N ILE A 702 -26.01 -28.47 -6.72
CA ILE A 702 -26.19 -27.76 -8.00
C ILE A 702 -25.26 -26.54 -8.09
N PRO A 703 -25.08 -25.69 -7.05
CA PRO A 703 -24.05 -24.64 -7.06
C PRO A 703 -22.62 -25.14 -7.32
N ALA A 704 -22.21 -26.27 -6.73
CA ALA A 704 -20.90 -26.87 -7.01
C ALA A 704 -20.79 -27.43 -8.44
N PHE A 705 -21.84 -28.09 -8.92
CA PHE A 705 -21.98 -28.58 -10.29
C PHE A 705 -21.88 -27.43 -11.32
N ASN A 706 -22.55 -26.30 -11.07
CA ASN A 706 -22.49 -25.13 -11.94
C ASN A 706 -21.06 -24.58 -12.09
N ILE A 707 -20.24 -24.66 -11.03
CA ILE A 707 -18.83 -24.27 -11.09
C ILE A 707 -18.06 -25.25 -11.98
N THR A 708 -18.18 -26.57 -11.76
CA THR A 708 -17.49 -27.56 -12.62
C THR A 708 -17.95 -27.49 -14.07
N ASP A 709 -19.24 -27.27 -14.32
CA ASP A 709 -19.81 -27.16 -15.66
C ASP A 709 -19.39 -25.86 -16.38
N SER A 710 -19.17 -24.78 -15.63
CA SER A 710 -18.59 -23.54 -16.20
C SER A 710 -17.13 -23.68 -16.63
N LEU A 711 -16.43 -24.73 -16.17
CA LEU A 711 -15.01 -24.98 -16.42
C LEU A 711 -14.78 -25.99 -17.54
N SER A 712 -15.51 -27.10 -17.57
CA SER A 712 -15.39 -28.14 -18.62
C SER A 712 -16.47 -28.05 -19.71
N GLY A 713 -17.56 -27.32 -19.47
CA GLY A 713 -18.65 -27.05 -20.42
C GLY A 713 -19.66 -28.19 -20.62
N ASN A 714 -19.34 -29.42 -20.22
CA ASN A 714 -20.08 -30.63 -20.62
C ASN A 714 -20.37 -31.62 -19.46
N GLU A 715 -20.42 -31.12 -18.22
CA GLU A 715 -20.80 -31.94 -17.07
C GLU A 715 -22.28 -32.35 -17.10
N LYS A 716 -22.56 -33.44 -16.38
CA LYS A 716 -23.87 -34.08 -16.20
C LYS A 716 -24.03 -34.49 -14.73
N LEU A 717 -25.00 -33.90 -14.04
CA LEU A 717 -25.35 -34.27 -12.67
C LEU A 717 -26.35 -35.44 -12.70
N ILE A 718 -25.88 -36.65 -12.40
CA ILE A 718 -26.73 -37.85 -12.37
C ILE A 718 -27.28 -38.06 -10.96
N ILE A 719 -28.60 -37.96 -10.78
CA ILE A 719 -29.32 -38.15 -9.51
C ILE A 719 -30.09 -39.47 -9.58
N SER A 720 -29.59 -40.53 -8.94
CA SER A 720 -30.19 -41.86 -8.97
C SER A 720 -30.91 -42.18 -7.65
N LEU A 721 -32.13 -42.73 -7.73
CA LEU A 721 -32.90 -43.21 -6.59
C LEU A 721 -33.14 -44.72 -6.70
N ASP A 722 -32.45 -45.49 -5.85
CA ASP A 722 -32.61 -46.94 -5.72
C ASP A 722 -33.66 -47.24 -4.64
N ALA A 723 -34.84 -47.73 -5.03
CA ALA A 723 -35.92 -48.07 -4.09
C ALA A 723 -35.92 -49.56 -3.74
N TRP A 724 -35.91 -49.87 -2.45
CA TRP A 724 -35.84 -51.24 -1.93
C TRP A 724 -37.15 -51.68 -1.25
N SER A 725 -37.45 -52.97 -1.41
CA SER A 725 -38.62 -53.61 -0.81
C SER A 725 -38.22 -54.69 0.20
N ASP A 726 -39.19 -55.02 1.06
CA ASP A 726 -39.05 -56.08 2.05
C ASP A 726 -38.88 -57.45 1.37
N LYS A 727 -38.13 -58.38 1.96
CA LYS A 727 -38.02 -59.76 1.48
C LYS A 727 -39.27 -60.62 1.73
N ARG A 728 -40.26 -60.13 2.49
CA ARG A 728 -41.53 -60.83 2.78
C ARG A 728 -42.53 -60.65 1.61
N PRO A 729 -43.00 -61.74 0.97
CA PRO A 729 -43.87 -61.65 -0.22
C PRO A 729 -45.28 -61.13 0.08
N VAL A 730 -45.79 -60.19 -0.72
CA VAL A 730 -47.20 -59.78 -0.70
C VAL A 730 -48.08 -60.82 -1.42
N ARG A 731 -48.28 -61.98 -0.77
CA ARG A 731 -48.90 -63.19 -1.37
C ARG A 731 -50.34 -63.06 -1.89
N ARG A 732 -51.07 -62.04 -1.46
CA ARG A 732 -52.48 -61.77 -1.81
C ARG A 732 -52.75 -60.27 -1.78
N GLY A 733 -52.08 -59.53 -2.65
CA GLY A 733 -52.26 -58.09 -2.78
C GLY A 733 -51.93 -57.59 -4.18
N TRP A 734 -52.63 -56.54 -4.57
CA TRP A 734 -52.54 -55.89 -5.87
C TRP A 734 -52.43 -54.38 -5.69
N TYR A 735 -52.01 -53.70 -6.75
CA TYR A 735 -51.99 -52.24 -6.83
C TYR A 735 -53.42 -51.69 -6.94
N ILE A 736 -53.71 -50.59 -6.24
CA ILE A 736 -55.02 -49.91 -6.24
C ILE A 736 -54.76 -48.41 -6.34
N GLY A 737 -54.64 -47.91 -7.57
CA GLY A 737 -54.34 -46.50 -7.85
C GLY A 737 -54.60 -46.14 -9.31
N GLU A 738 -54.01 -45.05 -9.76
CA GLU A 738 -53.99 -44.62 -11.17
C GLU A 738 -52.87 -45.34 -11.92
N ASP A 739 -53.01 -45.52 -13.23
CA ASP A 739 -52.01 -46.27 -14.02
C ASP A 739 -50.65 -45.54 -14.05
N VAL A 740 -49.57 -46.29 -13.80
CA VAL A 740 -48.21 -45.75 -13.65
C VAL A 740 -47.35 -46.12 -14.85
N ASP A 741 -46.83 -45.11 -15.54
CA ASP A 741 -45.94 -45.23 -16.70
C ASP A 741 -44.67 -44.40 -16.47
N TYR A 742 -43.49 -45.03 -16.54
CA TYR A 742 -42.19 -44.35 -16.45
C TYR A 742 -41.06 -45.18 -17.11
N TYR A 743 -39.87 -44.60 -17.23
CA TYR A 743 -38.65 -45.29 -17.65
C TYR A 743 -37.76 -45.57 -16.43
N GLU A 744 -37.63 -46.84 -16.07
CA GLU A 744 -36.65 -47.35 -15.12
C GLU A 744 -35.25 -47.15 -15.69
N GLY A 745 -34.39 -46.43 -14.97
CA GLY A 745 -33.08 -45.99 -15.42
C GLY A 745 -31.99 -46.50 -14.48
N VAL A 746 -30.90 -47.05 -15.04
CA VAL A 746 -29.78 -47.60 -14.28
C VAL A 746 -28.46 -47.11 -14.88
N LEU A 747 -27.63 -46.47 -14.06
CA LEU A 747 -26.24 -46.14 -14.38
C LEU A 747 -25.38 -47.39 -14.16
N HIS A 748 -24.63 -47.81 -15.18
CA HIS A 748 -23.69 -48.92 -15.12
C HIS A 748 -22.26 -48.40 -15.24
N GLU A 749 -21.40 -48.80 -14.32
CA GLU A 749 -19.96 -48.51 -14.35
C GLU A 749 -19.22 -49.55 -15.20
N SER A 750 -18.37 -49.07 -16.11
CA SER A 750 -17.40 -49.86 -16.86
C SER A 750 -15.99 -49.32 -16.62
N ALA A 751 -14.96 -50.10 -16.95
CA ALA A 751 -13.55 -49.79 -16.65
C ALA A 751 -12.95 -48.52 -17.31
N SER A 752 -13.76 -47.69 -17.96
CA SER A 752 -13.35 -46.40 -18.56
C SER A 752 -14.49 -45.40 -18.80
N HIS A 753 -15.73 -45.73 -18.42
CA HIS A 753 -16.93 -44.93 -18.74
C HIS A 753 -18.16 -45.45 -17.99
N TYR A 754 -19.24 -44.67 -18.00
CA TYR A 754 -20.56 -45.06 -17.53
C TYR A 754 -21.55 -45.06 -18.70
N ASP A 755 -22.44 -46.06 -18.72
CA ASP A 755 -23.56 -46.16 -19.65
C ASP A 755 -24.89 -46.16 -18.87
N VAL A 756 -25.95 -45.53 -19.39
CA VAL A 756 -27.28 -45.55 -18.76
C VAL A 756 -28.24 -46.45 -19.55
N SER A 757 -28.74 -47.51 -18.92
CA SER A 757 -29.78 -48.35 -19.51
C SER A 757 -31.16 -47.87 -19.08
N PHE A 758 -32.07 -47.68 -20.04
CA PHE A 758 -33.48 -47.38 -19.77
C PHE A 758 -34.39 -48.55 -20.15
N LYS A 759 -35.50 -48.68 -19.42
CA LYS A 759 -36.51 -49.71 -19.60
C LYS A 759 -37.89 -49.15 -19.26
N LYS A 760 -38.85 -49.18 -20.20
CA LYS A 760 -40.22 -48.76 -19.87
C LYS A 760 -40.82 -49.70 -18.82
N VAL A 761 -41.41 -49.12 -17.79
CA VAL A 761 -42.24 -49.76 -16.78
C VAL A 761 -43.66 -49.21 -16.92
N SER A 762 -44.63 -50.11 -17.03
CA SER A 762 -46.07 -49.82 -17.05
C SER A 762 -46.72 -50.71 -16.00
N ILE A 763 -47.48 -50.13 -15.07
CA ILE A 763 -48.18 -50.86 -13.99
C ILE A 763 -49.63 -50.36 -13.96
N GLN A 764 -50.58 -51.29 -14.00
CA GLN A 764 -52.01 -51.01 -14.13
C GLN A 764 -52.75 -51.24 -12.81
N SER A 765 -53.84 -50.52 -12.58
CA SER A 765 -54.70 -50.76 -11.42
C SER A 765 -55.25 -52.20 -11.41
N GLY A 766 -54.95 -52.95 -10.35
CA GLY A 766 -55.23 -54.39 -10.25
C GLY A 766 -54.02 -55.32 -10.47
N ASP A 767 -52.86 -54.80 -10.91
CA ASP A 767 -51.65 -55.61 -11.06
C ASP A 767 -51.18 -56.21 -9.73
N LEU A 768 -50.74 -57.47 -9.75
CA LEU A 768 -50.23 -58.14 -8.55
C LEU A 768 -48.95 -57.46 -8.04
N LEU A 769 -48.87 -57.24 -6.72
CA LEU A 769 -47.65 -56.74 -6.08
C LEU A 769 -46.50 -57.77 -6.09
N ASN A 770 -46.81 -58.99 -6.54
CA ASN A 770 -45.94 -60.14 -6.83
C ASN A 770 -45.23 -60.77 -5.61
N MET A 771 -44.92 -62.08 -5.73
CA MET A 771 -44.24 -62.83 -4.66
C MET A 771 -42.78 -62.42 -4.47
N ASN A 772 -42.21 -61.66 -5.40
CA ASN A 772 -40.89 -61.05 -5.33
C ASN A 772 -40.96 -59.53 -5.17
N ASN A 773 -42.10 -58.95 -4.77
CA ASN A 773 -42.27 -57.51 -4.50
C ASN A 773 -41.74 -56.54 -5.59
N ASP A 774 -41.57 -57.01 -6.82
CA ASP A 774 -40.91 -56.31 -7.93
C ASP A 774 -41.80 -55.17 -8.48
N THR A 775 -43.10 -55.41 -8.54
CA THR A 775 -44.10 -54.35 -8.78
C THR A 775 -44.08 -53.32 -7.65
N LEU A 776 -43.92 -53.78 -6.40
CA LEU A 776 -43.96 -52.93 -5.21
C LEU A 776 -42.73 -52.01 -5.12
N SER A 777 -41.52 -52.50 -5.41
CA SER A 777 -40.31 -51.66 -5.44
C SER A 777 -40.35 -50.64 -6.57
N LYS A 778 -40.89 -51.00 -7.75
CA LYS A 778 -41.07 -50.08 -8.88
C LYS A 778 -42.07 -48.96 -8.60
N LEU A 779 -43.23 -49.30 -8.07
CA LEU A 779 -44.19 -48.30 -7.60
C LEU A 779 -43.56 -47.38 -6.53
N ARG A 780 -42.79 -47.95 -5.58
CA ARG A 780 -42.07 -47.15 -4.57
C ARG A 780 -41.07 -46.19 -5.22
N ALA A 781 -40.24 -46.65 -6.15
CA ALA A 781 -39.30 -45.82 -6.90
C ALA A 781 -39.99 -44.62 -7.56
N TYR A 782 -41.11 -44.86 -8.24
CA TYR A 782 -41.95 -43.84 -8.85
C TYR A 782 -42.50 -42.83 -7.83
N TYR A 783 -43.21 -43.30 -6.79
CA TYR A 783 -43.80 -42.41 -5.78
C TYR A 783 -42.76 -41.65 -4.95
N GLY A 784 -41.57 -42.23 -4.75
CA GLY A 784 -40.44 -41.58 -4.06
C GLY A 784 -39.81 -40.45 -4.85
N TYR A 785 -39.58 -40.70 -6.14
CA TYR A 785 -39.23 -39.66 -7.09
C TYR A 785 -40.25 -38.52 -7.10
N HIS A 786 -41.55 -38.83 -7.10
CA HIS A 786 -42.61 -37.81 -7.05
C HIS A 786 -42.57 -36.95 -5.77
N GLU A 787 -42.19 -37.49 -4.62
CA GLU A 787 -41.99 -36.69 -3.39
C GLU A 787 -40.73 -35.81 -3.44
N LEU A 788 -39.61 -36.32 -3.95
CA LEU A 788 -38.37 -35.54 -4.04
C LEU A 788 -38.50 -34.42 -5.08
N ILE A 789 -39.00 -34.73 -6.28
CA ILE A 789 -39.16 -33.74 -7.36
C ILE A 789 -40.13 -32.61 -6.98
N THR A 790 -41.16 -32.90 -6.17
CA THR A 790 -42.10 -31.88 -5.67
C THR A 790 -41.39 -30.89 -4.74
N ARG A 791 -40.39 -31.33 -3.96
CA ARG A 791 -39.57 -30.44 -3.12
C ARG A 791 -38.49 -29.72 -3.93
N LEU A 792 -37.82 -30.39 -4.86
CA LEU A 792 -36.83 -29.77 -5.75
C LEU A 792 -37.41 -28.62 -6.60
N LEU A 793 -38.72 -28.67 -6.90
CA LEU A 793 -39.45 -27.62 -7.61
C LEU A 793 -40.10 -26.55 -6.69
N ASP A 794 -40.07 -26.70 -5.36
CA ASP A 794 -40.51 -25.66 -4.42
C ASP A 794 -39.41 -24.62 -4.21
N THR A 795 -39.37 -23.67 -5.14
CA THR A 795 -38.39 -22.58 -5.16
C THR A 795 -38.48 -21.64 -3.96
N LYS A 796 -39.62 -21.62 -3.24
CA LYS A 796 -39.80 -20.79 -2.04
C LYS A 796 -39.18 -21.42 -0.80
N LYS A 797 -39.23 -22.75 -0.70
CA LYS A 797 -38.70 -23.49 0.46
C LYS A 797 -37.23 -23.85 0.29
N PHE A 798 -36.83 -24.38 -0.87
CA PHE A 798 -35.48 -24.94 -1.06
C PHE A 798 -34.55 -24.10 -1.94
N GLY A 799 -35.10 -23.23 -2.79
CA GLY A 799 -34.35 -22.39 -3.73
C GLY A 799 -34.57 -22.83 -5.19
N SER A 800 -34.15 -22.00 -6.15
CA SER A 800 -34.53 -22.16 -7.56
C SER A 800 -33.62 -23.07 -8.39
N ALA A 801 -32.42 -23.43 -7.92
CA ALA A 801 -31.35 -23.98 -8.76
C ALA A 801 -31.77 -25.18 -9.64
N PHE A 802 -32.51 -26.15 -9.10
CA PHE A 802 -33.06 -27.27 -9.87
C PHE A 802 -34.21 -26.84 -10.80
N TYR A 803 -35.11 -25.99 -10.31
CA TYR A 803 -36.22 -25.44 -11.10
C TYR A 803 -35.71 -24.66 -12.32
N ASP A 804 -34.61 -23.92 -12.19
CA ASP A 804 -34.04 -23.11 -13.26
C ASP A 804 -33.53 -24.00 -14.41
N TYR A 805 -32.89 -25.14 -14.11
CA TYR A 805 -32.59 -26.16 -15.12
C TYR A 805 -33.84 -26.84 -15.69
N PHE A 806 -34.86 -27.12 -14.86
CA PHE A 806 -36.10 -27.77 -15.31
C PHE A 806 -36.90 -26.88 -16.27
N ALA A 807 -37.02 -25.58 -15.97
CA ALA A 807 -37.68 -24.59 -16.82
C ALA A 807 -36.94 -24.36 -18.16
N GLN A 808 -35.62 -24.56 -18.20
CA GLN A 808 -34.82 -24.54 -19.42
C GLN A 808 -34.92 -25.84 -20.25
N GLY A 809 -35.67 -26.86 -19.80
CA GLY A 809 -35.71 -28.17 -20.45
C GLY A 809 -34.40 -28.95 -20.34
N LYS A 810 -33.58 -28.62 -19.34
CA LYS A 810 -32.24 -29.20 -19.10
C LYS A 810 -32.23 -30.26 -17.99
N VAL A 811 -33.39 -30.77 -17.60
CA VAL A 811 -33.53 -31.89 -16.67
C VAL A 811 -34.19 -33.07 -17.39
N LEU A 812 -33.53 -34.23 -17.40
CA LEU A 812 -34.13 -35.49 -17.80
C LEU A 812 -34.83 -36.14 -16.60
N LEU A 813 -36.09 -36.51 -16.76
CA LEU A 813 -36.93 -37.08 -15.72
C LEU A 813 -37.50 -38.45 -16.12
N PRO A 814 -37.69 -39.39 -15.17
CA PRO A 814 -38.13 -40.77 -15.47
C PRO A 814 -39.48 -40.89 -16.18
N ASP A 815 -40.40 -39.95 -15.94
CA ASP A 815 -41.72 -39.86 -16.58
C ASP A 815 -41.72 -38.94 -17.81
N ASN A 816 -40.54 -38.41 -18.19
CA ASN A 816 -40.32 -37.49 -19.30
C ASN A 816 -41.25 -36.24 -19.28
N ARG A 817 -41.69 -35.81 -18.08
CA ARG A 817 -42.49 -34.59 -17.92
C ARG A 817 -41.67 -33.34 -18.28
N THR A 818 -42.29 -32.34 -18.90
CA THR A 818 -41.67 -31.03 -19.17
C THR A 818 -42.56 -29.88 -18.70
N LEU A 819 -42.01 -28.66 -18.68
CA LEU A 819 -42.75 -27.48 -18.23
C LEU A 819 -43.95 -27.20 -19.16
N GLY A 820 -45.17 -27.38 -18.65
CA GLY A 820 -46.41 -27.13 -19.39
C GLY A 820 -46.96 -28.33 -20.19
N SER A 821 -46.29 -29.49 -20.21
CA SER A 821 -46.85 -30.71 -20.82
C SER A 821 -47.95 -31.31 -19.95
N SER A 822 -49.15 -31.50 -20.50
CA SER A 822 -50.08 -32.50 -19.96
C SER A 822 -49.63 -33.90 -20.37
N GLN A 823 -49.98 -34.92 -19.57
CA GLN A 823 -49.53 -36.32 -19.77
C GLN A 823 -49.87 -36.92 -21.16
N ALA A 824 -50.76 -36.29 -21.94
CA ALA A 824 -51.26 -36.81 -23.21
C ALA A 824 -50.32 -36.59 -24.42
N ASN A 825 -49.30 -35.72 -24.32
CA ASN A 825 -48.45 -35.32 -25.45
C ASN A 825 -46.94 -35.51 -25.17
N VAL A 826 -46.56 -36.66 -24.62
CA VAL A 826 -45.14 -37.06 -24.50
C VAL A 826 -44.71 -37.75 -25.80
N GLY A 827 -43.64 -37.25 -26.42
CA GLY A 827 -43.07 -37.84 -27.64
C GLY A 827 -42.39 -39.21 -27.38
N ALA A 828 -42.01 -39.89 -28.46
CA ALA A 828 -41.22 -41.12 -28.34
C ALA A 828 -39.90 -40.83 -27.60
N PHE A 829 -39.60 -41.62 -26.57
CA PHE A 829 -38.40 -41.46 -25.76
C PHE A 829 -37.17 -41.96 -26.53
N ASP A 830 -36.23 -41.06 -26.81
CA ASP A 830 -34.89 -41.38 -27.34
C ASP A 830 -33.88 -41.28 -26.20
N PRO A 831 -33.39 -42.41 -25.66
CA PRO A 831 -32.43 -42.43 -24.56
C PRO A 831 -31.19 -41.58 -24.79
N GLN A 832 -30.64 -41.57 -26.00
CA GLN A 832 -29.35 -40.94 -26.30
C GLN A 832 -29.53 -39.42 -26.43
N ALA A 833 -30.53 -39.00 -27.21
CA ALA A 833 -30.85 -37.57 -27.36
C ALA A 833 -31.26 -36.93 -26.02
N SER A 834 -31.94 -37.68 -25.15
CA SER A 834 -32.31 -37.25 -23.80
C SER A 834 -31.10 -37.03 -22.88
N ILE A 835 -30.10 -37.92 -22.89
CA ILE A 835 -28.85 -37.74 -22.12
C ILE A 835 -28.05 -36.54 -22.64
N GLU A 836 -27.94 -36.41 -23.97
CA GLU A 836 -27.13 -35.36 -24.60
C GLU A 836 -27.67 -33.95 -24.29
N ASN A 837 -28.99 -33.77 -24.34
CA ASN A 837 -29.61 -32.46 -24.14
C ASN A 837 -29.69 -32.01 -22.67
N ALA A 838 -29.81 -32.94 -21.71
CA ALA A 838 -29.94 -32.63 -20.29
C ALA A 838 -28.60 -32.23 -19.64
N LYS A 839 -28.68 -31.48 -18.54
CA LYS A 839 -27.56 -31.19 -17.61
C LYS A 839 -27.72 -31.88 -16.27
N ILE A 840 -28.97 -32.04 -15.80
CA ILE A 840 -29.32 -32.89 -14.66
C ILE A 840 -30.11 -34.09 -15.19
N ILE A 841 -29.77 -35.31 -14.77
CA ILE A 841 -30.42 -36.55 -15.21
C ILE A 841 -30.88 -37.31 -13.97
N LEU A 842 -32.20 -37.45 -13.79
CA LEU A 842 -32.78 -38.15 -12.65
C LEU A 842 -33.19 -39.58 -13.07
N LEU A 843 -32.60 -40.59 -12.43
CA LEU A 843 -32.81 -42.02 -12.68
C LEU A 843 -33.52 -42.66 -11.49
N ILE A 844 -34.46 -43.59 -11.74
CA ILE A 844 -35.09 -44.39 -10.68
C ILE A 844 -35.15 -45.87 -11.02
N LYS A 845 -35.07 -46.71 -9.98
CA LYS A 845 -35.02 -48.17 -10.12
C LYS A 845 -35.73 -48.88 -8.96
N GLY A 846 -36.55 -49.89 -9.28
CA GLY A 846 -37.20 -50.73 -8.28
C GLY A 846 -36.41 -52.00 -7.96
N ASN A 847 -35.59 -52.00 -6.91
CA ASN A 847 -34.83 -53.19 -6.48
C ASN A 847 -35.67 -54.14 -5.61
N TYR A 848 -35.52 -55.44 -5.81
CA TYR A 848 -36.32 -56.49 -5.13
C TYR A 848 -36.20 -56.43 -3.60
N PHE A 849 -35.03 -56.78 -3.05
CA PHE A 849 -34.70 -56.64 -1.64
C PHE A 849 -33.18 -56.51 -1.52
N ASP A 850 -32.70 -55.86 -0.47
CA ASP A 850 -31.26 -55.70 -0.23
C ASP A 850 -30.63 -57.06 0.20
N PRO A 851 -29.71 -57.64 -0.59
CA PRO A 851 -29.10 -58.93 -0.29
C PRO A 851 -27.93 -58.82 0.70
N THR A 852 -27.48 -57.60 1.04
CA THR A 852 -26.30 -57.36 1.88
C THR A 852 -26.61 -57.37 3.38
N GLU A 853 -27.86 -57.09 3.77
CA GLU A 853 -28.32 -57.11 5.16
C GLU A 853 -28.26 -58.53 5.78
N PHE A 854 -27.64 -58.61 6.96
CA PHE A 854 -27.27 -59.86 7.63
C PHE A 854 -28.48 -60.69 8.14
N LYS A 855 -28.17 -61.86 8.73
CA LYS A 855 -29.16 -62.82 9.26
C LYS A 855 -30.06 -62.22 10.36
N ILE A 856 -31.17 -61.60 9.96
CA ILE A 856 -32.25 -61.17 10.86
C ILE A 856 -32.60 -62.29 11.85
N PRO A 857 -32.45 -62.08 13.18
CA PRO A 857 -32.81 -63.08 14.18
C PRO A 857 -34.29 -63.47 14.08
N LYS A 858 -34.63 -64.72 14.44
CA LYS A 858 -36.02 -65.22 14.41
C LYS A 858 -36.93 -64.38 15.30
N TYR A 859 -37.64 -63.41 14.70
CA TYR A 859 -38.81 -62.67 15.18
C TYR A 859 -39.04 -62.75 16.71
N ILE A 860 -38.17 -62.07 17.47
CA ILE A 860 -38.22 -62.09 18.94
C ILE A 860 -39.38 -61.20 19.38
N ARG A 861 -40.50 -61.81 19.80
CA ARG A 861 -41.79 -61.13 20.02
C ARG A 861 -41.81 -60.04 21.11
N ASN A 862 -40.74 -59.87 21.88
CA ASN A 862 -40.67 -59.03 23.09
C ASN A 862 -39.52 -58.01 23.07
N VAL A 863 -39.10 -57.50 21.91
CA VAL A 863 -38.11 -56.39 21.82
C VAL A 863 -38.50 -55.40 20.73
N ASP A 864 -38.64 -54.11 21.08
CA ASP A 864 -39.04 -53.05 20.12
C ASP A 864 -38.07 -52.90 18.94
N SER A 865 -36.77 -53.12 19.16
CA SER A 865 -35.73 -53.07 18.11
C SER A 865 -35.93 -54.08 16.97
N SER A 866 -36.84 -55.05 17.11
CA SER A 866 -37.12 -56.06 16.08
C SER A 866 -37.89 -55.55 14.86
N LEU A 867 -38.55 -54.39 14.95
CA LEU A 867 -39.26 -53.76 13.82
C LEU A 867 -38.35 -52.83 13.02
N TYR A 868 -37.53 -52.03 13.71
CA TYR A 868 -36.56 -51.12 13.12
C TYR A 868 -35.62 -51.81 12.10
N MET A 869 -35.18 -53.05 12.37
CA MET A 869 -34.37 -53.91 11.46
C MET A 869 -35.10 -54.39 10.18
N LEU A 870 -36.38 -54.06 9.98
CA LEU A 870 -37.11 -54.35 8.74
C LEU A 870 -37.50 -53.07 7.99
N ASP A 871 -37.47 -51.93 8.67
CA ASP A 871 -37.80 -50.63 8.10
C ASP A 871 -36.54 -50.00 7.45
N THR A 872 -35.33 -50.41 7.86
CA THR A 872 -34.05 -50.15 7.16
C THR A 872 -33.97 -50.77 5.77
N ILE A 873 -34.64 -51.91 5.54
CA ILE A 873 -34.64 -52.62 4.25
C ILE A 873 -35.65 -51.97 3.27
N ARG A 874 -36.65 -51.26 3.78
CA ARG A 874 -37.70 -50.61 3.00
C ARG A 874 -37.38 -49.13 2.86
N ARG A 875 -36.48 -48.75 1.96
CA ARG A 875 -35.96 -47.37 1.81
C ARG A 875 -35.79 -46.95 0.35
N ILE A 876 -35.65 -45.65 0.11
CA ILE A 876 -34.93 -45.12 -1.06
C ILE A 876 -33.54 -44.68 -0.63
N ASP A 877 -32.57 -45.11 -1.42
CA ASP A 877 -31.18 -44.68 -1.38
C ASP A 877 -30.97 -43.63 -2.48
N LEU A 878 -30.38 -42.48 -2.12
CA LEU A 878 -30.03 -41.40 -3.04
C LEU A 878 -28.54 -41.46 -3.38
N ARG A 879 -28.24 -41.42 -4.68
CA ARG A 879 -26.90 -41.44 -5.28
C ARG A 879 -26.74 -40.27 -6.23
N ILE A 880 -25.63 -39.57 -6.17
CA ILE A 880 -25.35 -38.40 -6.99
C ILE A 880 -23.94 -38.52 -7.58
N ASN A 881 -23.83 -38.37 -8.90
CA ASN A 881 -22.56 -38.44 -9.63
C ASN A 881 -22.38 -37.16 -10.45
N ASN A 882 -21.16 -36.61 -10.47
CA ASN A 882 -20.77 -35.54 -11.40
C ASN A 882 -19.91 -36.15 -12.52
N LEU A 883 -20.48 -36.30 -13.72
CA LEU A 883 -19.88 -37.03 -14.84
C LEU A 883 -19.78 -36.15 -16.08
N TYR A 884 -18.68 -36.24 -16.80
CA TYR A 884 -18.45 -35.48 -18.03
C TYR A 884 -18.98 -36.24 -19.25
N TYR A 885 -19.65 -35.56 -20.19
CA TYR A 885 -20.15 -36.20 -21.43
C TYR A 885 -19.20 -35.99 -22.61
N GLN A 886 -18.58 -37.09 -23.06
CA GLN A 886 -17.56 -37.09 -24.10
C GLN A 886 -17.82 -38.21 -25.12
N ALA A 887 -17.76 -37.88 -26.42
CA ALA A 887 -17.88 -38.83 -27.52
C ALA A 887 -19.09 -39.80 -27.45
N GLY A 888 -20.23 -39.33 -26.91
CA GLY A 888 -21.46 -40.11 -26.76
C GLY A 888 -21.56 -40.96 -25.49
N LYS A 889 -20.57 -40.89 -24.58
CA LYS A 889 -20.54 -41.62 -23.31
C LYS A 889 -20.41 -40.66 -22.12
N LEU A 890 -20.82 -41.13 -20.95
CA LEU A 890 -20.48 -40.49 -19.68
C LEU A 890 -19.10 -41.02 -19.24
N VAL A 891 -18.22 -40.13 -18.79
CA VAL A 891 -16.92 -40.45 -18.20
C VAL A 891 -16.76 -39.67 -16.90
N GLU A 892 -15.69 -39.93 -16.17
CA GLU A 892 -15.37 -39.23 -14.93
C GLU A 892 -15.05 -37.76 -15.20
N SER A 893 -15.55 -36.83 -14.38
CA SER A 893 -15.18 -35.42 -14.51
C SER A 893 -13.74 -35.20 -14.01
N PRO A 894 -12.86 -34.52 -14.77
CA PRO A 894 -11.55 -34.13 -14.26
C PRO A 894 -11.65 -33.04 -13.18
N CYS A 895 -12.75 -32.26 -13.19
CA CYS A 895 -12.97 -31.15 -12.26
C CYS A 895 -13.41 -31.58 -10.85
N CYS A 896 -13.54 -32.89 -10.57
CA CYS A 896 -13.90 -33.44 -9.26
C CYS A 896 -12.79 -34.34 -8.67
N ASN A 897 -12.97 -34.82 -7.44
CA ASN A 897 -12.09 -35.77 -6.77
C ASN A 897 -12.88 -36.97 -6.23
N LYS A 898 -12.43 -38.20 -6.50
CA LYS A 898 -13.03 -39.45 -5.98
C LYS A 898 -12.75 -39.71 -4.50
N SER A 899 -11.68 -39.15 -3.95
CA SER A 899 -11.20 -39.44 -2.59
C SER A 899 -11.79 -38.53 -1.50
N LEU A 900 -12.71 -37.64 -1.84
CA LEU A 900 -13.38 -36.73 -0.90
C LEU A 900 -14.77 -37.26 -0.51
N PRO A 901 -15.08 -37.41 0.79
CA PRO A 901 -16.43 -37.74 1.25
C PRO A 901 -17.35 -36.50 1.19
N CYS A 902 -18.66 -36.72 1.00
CA CYS A 902 -19.59 -35.61 0.72
C CYS A 902 -20.16 -34.87 1.94
N LEU A 903 -19.92 -35.33 3.16
CA LEU A 903 -20.44 -34.69 4.38
C LEU A 903 -19.44 -33.72 5.02
N ASP A 904 -18.14 -33.96 4.83
CA ASP A 904 -17.06 -33.09 5.35
C ASP A 904 -16.73 -31.90 4.43
N TYR A 905 -17.40 -31.77 3.28
CA TYR A 905 -17.13 -30.70 2.32
C TYR A 905 -17.84 -29.39 2.70
N GLU A 906 -17.19 -28.57 3.52
CA GLU A 906 -17.53 -27.14 3.63
C GLU A 906 -17.27 -26.42 2.31
N MET A 907 -18.29 -25.78 1.73
CA MET A 907 -18.14 -24.87 0.58
C MET A 907 -17.49 -23.53 1.01
N LYS A 908 -16.22 -23.57 1.39
CA LYS A 908 -15.38 -22.38 1.60
C LYS A 908 -14.88 -21.83 0.26
N LEU A 909 -15.82 -21.33 -0.54
CA LEU A 909 -15.52 -20.37 -1.60
C LEU A 909 -15.02 -19.07 -0.95
N SER A 910 -13.88 -18.55 -1.40
CA SER A 910 -13.50 -17.14 -1.17
C SER A 910 -14.66 -16.27 -1.65
N ALA A 911 -15.20 -15.44 -0.75
CA ALA A 911 -16.58 -14.97 -0.89
C ALA A 911 -16.79 -13.98 -2.06
N SER A 912 -17.32 -14.46 -3.18
CA SER A 912 -17.79 -13.64 -4.30
C SER A 912 -19.29 -13.86 -4.60
N ASN A 913 -20.10 -12.86 -4.24
CA ASN A 913 -21.45 -12.58 -4.75
C ASN A 913 -22.55 -13.67 -4.60
N ILE A 914 -23.45 -13.47 -3.62
CA ILE A 914 -24.87 -13.05 -3.83
C ILE A 914 -25.60 -13.03 -2.47
N GLN A 915 -26.22 -11.91 -2.14
CA GLN A 915 -27.20 -11.74 -1.04
C GLN A 915 -28.24 -10.71 -1.51
N PRO A 916 -29.56 -11.00 -1.48
CA PRO A 916 -30.59 -10.05 -1.85
C PRO A 916 -30.83 -9.00 -0.75
N GLU A 917 -31.24 -7.79 -1.15
CA GLU A 917 -31.51 -6.69 -0.22
C GLU A 917 -32.81 -6.90 0.58
N ILE A 918 -32.78 -6.60 1.88
CA ILE A 918 -33.98 -6.27 2.67
C ILE A 918 -33.68 -5.02 3.49
N THR A 919 -34.50 -3.98 3.33
CA THR A 919 -34.34 -2.67 3.97
C THR A 919 -35.32 -2.47 5.13
N ALA A 920 -34.83 -1.89 6.24
CA ALA A 920 -35.65 -1.40 7.35
C ALA A 920 -34.93 -0.24 8.09
N THR A 921 -35.67 0.63 8.77
CA THR A 921 -35.18 1.96 9.23
C THR A 921 -35.20 2.16 10.76
N SER A 922 -34.28 3.01 11.26
CA SER A 922 -34.06 3.48 12.65
C SER A 922 -35.16 4.45 13.18
N PRO A 923 -35.08 5.12 14.38
CA PRO A 923 -34.10 5.13 15.50
C PRO A 923 -34.75 5.04 16.94
N THR A 924 -34.08 5.12 18.12
CA THR A 924 -33.77 6.35 18.94
C THR A 924 -33.17 6.01 20.36
N LYS A 925 -33.45 6.74 21.48
CA LYS A 925 -32.58 7.04 22.66
C LYS A 925 -33.41 7.41 23.96
N ILE A 926 -32.99 7.57 25.25
CA ILE A 926 -31.68 7.56 25.99
C ILE A 926 -31.79 7.36 27.56
N ILE A 927 -30.91 6.54 28.19
CA ILE A 927 -30.38 6.47 29.62
C ILE A 927 -31.36 6.51 30.89
N PRO A 928 -30.98 6.53 32.22
CA PRO A 928 -31.41 5.47 33.19
C PRO A 928 -31.91 5.87 34.63
N LYS A 929 -32.41 4.91 35.45
CA LYS A 929 -31.92 4.58 36.85
C LYS A 929 -32.78 3.60 37.70
N GLN A 930 -32.08 2.70 38.41
CA GLN A 930 -32.32 2.14 39.77
C GLN A 930 -33.69 1.52 40.16
N ASN A 931 -33.77 0.18 40.10
CA ASN A 931 -34.09 -0.74 41.22
C ASN A 931 -34.18 -2.19 40.68
N ASP A 932 -33.74 -3.19 41.46
CA ASP A 932 -33.19 -4.43 40.86
C ASP A 932 -33.73 -5.74 41.51
N HIS A 933 -34.38 -6.62 40.72
CA HIS A 933 -34.65 -8.06 41.00
C HIS A 933 -35.00 -8.80 39.67
N PHE A 934 -34.98 -10.15 39.64
CA PHE A 934 -35.10 -10.96 38.41
C PHE A 934 -36.01 -12.21 38.51
N ILE A 935 -36.51 -12.70 37.37
CA ILE A 935 -37.35 -13.92 37.18
C ILE A 935 -36.93 -14.65 35.89
N LEU A 936 -36.91 -16.00 35.88
CA LEU A 936 -36.53 -16.85 34.72
C LEU A 936 -37.42 -18.11 34.58
N TYR A 937 -37.56 -18.65 33.35
CA TYR A 937 -38.64 -19.58 32.91
C TYR A 937 -38.19 -20.75 32.03
N PHE A 938 -38.66 -21.99 32.26
CA PHE A 938 -38.11 -23.19 31.58
C PHE A 938 -39.06 -24.41 31.39
N GLY A 939 -38.98 -25.09 30.23
CA GLY A 939 -39.38 -26.49 29.89
C GLY A 939 -39.93 -26.66 28.44
N SER A 940 -39.80 -27.78 27.69
CA SER A 940 -39.03 -29.06 27.83
C SER A 940 -39.06 -29.95 26.54
N TYR A 941 -38.13 -30.93 26.35
CA TYR A 941 -38.10 -31.92 25.23
C TYR A 941 -39.53 -32.44 24.89
N ASN A 942 -40.11 -32.16 23.72
CA ASN A 942 -39.55 -32.38 22.39
C ASN A 942 -38.94 -31.15 21.68
N ASP A 943 -38.57 -30.10 22.41
CA ASP A 943 -37.58 -29.11 21.94
C ASP A 943 -36.44 -28.95 22.97
N PHE A 944 -35.26 -28.48 22.53
CA PHE A 944 -34.11 -28.28 23.44
C PHE A 944 -34.28 -27.03 24.32
N ASP A 945 -35.33 -26.25 24.11
CA ASP A 945 -35.76 -25.26 25.09
C ASP A 945 -36.04 -25.96 26.42
N ALA A 946 -35.02 -25.84 27.28
CA ALA A 946 -35.11 -25.90 28.72
C ALA A 946 -35.33 -27.32 29.33
N ALA A 947 -34.84 -27.61 30.53
CA ALA A 947 -34.90 -26.73 31.69
C ALA A 947 -33.75 -26.90 32.68
N GLN A 948 -33.60 -25.89 33.53
CA GLN A 948 -32.99 -25.99 34.87
C GLN A 948 -31.59 -26.61 34.98
N LEU A 949 -30.88 -26.89 33.88
CA LEU A 949 -29.45 -26.62 33.81
C LEU A 949 -29.18 -25.11 34.05
N ILE A 950 -30.18 -24.27 33.83
CA ILE A 950 -30.23 -22.88 34.28
C ILE A 950 -30.27 -22.77 35.84
N MET A 951 -30.61 -23.81 36.60
CA MET A 951 -30.32 -23.81 38.06
C MET A 951 -28.81 -23.75 38.33
N VAL A 952 -28.01 -24.40 37.48
CA VAL A 952 -26.53 -24.36 37.57
C VAL A 952 -26.03 -22.96 37.19
N MET A 953 -26.66 -22.27 36.24
CA MET A 953 -26.39 -20.84 36.00
C MET A 953 -26.82 -19.93 37.15
N LEU A 954 -27.76 -20.34 38.01
CA LEU A 954 -28.35 -19.44 39.00
C LEU A 954 -27.75 -19.57 40.41
N ASN A 955 -27.47 -20.77 40.92
CA ASN A 955 -26.93 -20.91 42.29
C ASN A 955 -25.54 -20.26 42.46
N GLU A 956 -24.55 -20.60 41.62
CA GLU A 956 -23.17 -20.10 41.78
C GLU A 956 -22.96 -18.68 41.23
N VAL A 957 -23.95 -18.09 40.56
CA VAL A 957 -23.94 -16.68 40.17
C VAL A 957 -24.53 -15.78 41.28
N THR A 958 -25.52 -16.24 42.06
CA THR A 958 -26.35 -15.30 42.86
C THR A 958 -26.04 -15.25 44.36
N ASP A 959 -25.46 -16.29 44.95
CA ASP A 959 -25.18 -16.38 46.40
C ASP A 959 -26.40 -16.09 47.30
N THR A 960 -27.62 -16.30 46.76
CA THR A 960 -28.91 -16.03 47.42
C THR A 960 -29.91 -17.17 47.19
N LYS A 961 -30.89 -17.30 48.08
CA LYS A 961 -31.59 -18.57 48.28
C LYS A 961 -32.80 -18.74 47.36
N LEU A 962 -32.58 -19.38 46.21
CA LEU A 962 -33.63 -19.71 45.24
C LEU A 962 -34.67 -20.68 45.86
N MET A 963 -35.95 -20.44 45.58
CA MET A 963 -37.04 -21.39 45.85
C MET A 963 -37.75 -21.75 44.53
N ILE A 964 -38.09 -23.04 44.38
CA ILE A 964 -38.73 -23.61 43.18
C ILE A 964 -40.11 -24.15 43.56
N GLU A 965 -41.10 -23.91 42.70
CA GLU A 965 -42.40 -24.59 42.71
C GLU A 965 -42.55 -25.32 41.37
N GLN A 966 -42.96 -26.60 41.41
CA GLN A 966 -43.10 -27.46 40.22
C GLN A 966 -44.58 -27.72 39.92
N SER A 967 -44.93 -27.79 38.63
CA SER A 967 -46.29 -28.10 38.17
C SER A 967 -46.27 -29.02 36.95
N GLU A 968 -47.15 -30.04 36.94
CA GLU A 968 -47.39 -30.93 35.80
C GLU A 968 -48.85 -30.82 35.37
N SER A 969 -49.10 -30.67 34.06
CA SER A 969 -50.44 -30.88 33.47
C SER A 969 -50.36 -31.25 31.99
N GLU A 970 -50.80 -32.46 31.66
CA GLU A 970 -51.27 -32.91 30.33
C GLU A 970 -50.42 -32.61 29.07
N GLY A 971 -49.13 -32.27 29.18
CA GLY A 971 -48.21 -32.27 28.03
C GLY A 971 -46.95 -31.41 28.13
N GLU A 972 -46.88 -30.43 29.03
CA GLU A 972 -45.75 -29.49 29.16
C GLU A 972 -45.19 -29.44 30.59
N GLN A 973 -43.90 -29.16 30.74
CA GLN A 973 -43.26 -28.83 32.03
C GLN A 973 -42.96 -27.33 32.12
N LYS A 974 -43.08 -26.74 33.33
CA LYS A 974 -42.82 -25.31 33.58
C LYS A 974 -42.13 -25.09 34.94
N PHE A 975 -41.18 -24.14 34.96
CA PHE A 975 -40.42 -23.76 36.16
C PHE A 975 -40.31 -22.22 36.30
N ILE A 976 -40.16 -21.74 37.55
CA ILE A 976 -40.00 -20.33 37.94
C ILE A 976 -38.85 -20.21 38.95
N VAL A 977 -38.09 -19.12 38.92
CA VAL A 977 -36.96 -18.85 39.85
C VAL A 977 -36.98 -17.38 40.34
N ARG A 978 -36.48 -17.11 41.57
CA ARG A 978 -36.43 -15.77 42.21
C ARG A 978 -35.12 -15.57 42.99
N THR A 979 -34.55 -14.37 43.01
CA THR A 979 -33.28 -14.00 43.70
C THR A 979 -33.48 -12.90 44.76
N GLU A 980 -32.75 -12.95 45.88
CA GLU A 980 -32.93 -12.01 47.00
C GLU A 980 -32.06 -10.73 46.93
N SER A 981 -31.01 -10.70 46.10
CA SER A 981 -30.05 -9.58 46.02
C SER A 981 -30.18 -8.74 44.75
N SER A 982 -29.82 -7.45 44.87
CA SER A 982 -29.64 -6.53 43.75
C SER A 982 -28.25 -6.68 43.11
N PHE A 983 -28.15 -6.48 41.80
CA PHE A 983 -26.90 -6.51 41.03
C PHE A 983 -26.90 -5.40 39.97
N SER A 984 -25.77 -4.71 39.79
CA SER A 984 -25.64 -3.78 38.67
C SER A 984 -25.50 -4.50 37.31
N PRO A 985 -25.86 -3.86 36.18
CA PRO A 985 -25.69 -4.44 34.84
C PRO A 985 -24.24 -4.73 34.43
N GLU A 986 -23.26 -4.28 35.20
CA GLU A 986 -21.82 -4.50 34.99
C GLU A 986 -21.30 -5.67 35.85
N GLU A 987 -21.79 -5.84 37.07
CA GLU A 987 -21.54 -7.04 37.89
C GLU A 987 -22.15 -8.30 37.26
N ALA A 988 -23.36 -8.20 36.71
CA ALA A 988 -24.05 -9.31 36.04
C ALA A 988 -23.22 -9.88 34.87
N ARG A 989 -22.60 -9.01 34.06
CA ARG A 989 -21.73 -9.41 32.93
C ARG A 989 -20.40 -10.00 33.41
N ASN A 990 -19.78 -9.39 34.43
CA ASN A 990 -18.51 -9.89 34.96
C ASN A 990 -18.64 -11.30 35.57
N LYS A 991 -19.79 -11.65 36.17
CA LYS A 991 -20.05 -13.03 36.61
C LYS A 991 -20.26 -13.99 35.44
N GLN A 992 -20.95 -13.56 34.37
CA GLN A 992 -21.15 -14.34 33.14
C GLN A 992 -19.82 -14.71 32.45
N ASP A 993 -18.91 -13.75 32.25
CA ASP A 993 -17.63 -14.01 31.56
C ASP A 993 -16.65 -14.85 32.40
N SER A 994 -16.77 -14.81 33.74
CA SER A 994 -16.00 -15.66 34.66
C SER A 994 -16.43 -17.13 34.60
N PHE A 995 -17.72 -17.40 34.35
CA PHE A 995 -18.29 -18.74 34.23
C PHE A 995 -17.84 -19.45 32.93
N ILE A 996 -17.80 -18.73 31.80
CA ILE A 996 -17.37 -19.28 30.50
C ILE A 996 -15.90 -19.77 30.54
N ARG A 997 -15.02 -19.09 31.29
CA ARG A 997 -13.57 -19.40 31.32
C ARG A 997 -13.17 -20.54 32.26
N ARG A 998 -14.09 -21.08 33.08
CA ARG A 998 -13.76 -22.09 34.13
C ARG A 998 -14.31 -23.49 33.84
N SER A 999 -15.21 -23.64 32.87
CA SER A 999 -16.06 -24.83 32.71
C SER A 999 -15.63 -25.79 31.59
N ASN A 1000 -14.83 -25.33 30.63
CA ASN A 1000 -14.32 -26.13 29.49
C ASN A 1000 -15.42 -26.70 28.56
N ILE A 1001 -16.59 -26.04 28.50
CA ILE A 1001 -17.75 -26.38 27.67
C ILE A 1001 -17.77 -25.49 26.42
N ARG A 1002 -18.18 -26.02 25.26
CA ARG A 1002 -18.44 -25.22 24.05
C ARG A 1002 -19.93 -24.88 23.92
N ILE A 1003 -20.22 -23.68 23.43
CA ILE A 1003 -21.60 -23.23 23.14
C ILE A 1003 -22.13 -23.90 21.85
N GLU A 1004 -21.23 -24.43 21.03
CA GLU A 1004 -21.50 -25.12 19.76
C GLU A 1004 -22.27 -26.45 19.93
N ASP A 1005 -22.28 -27.02 21.14
CA ASP A 1005 -22.88 -28.34 21.43
C ASP A 1005 -24.41 -28.33 21.65
N TYR A 1006 -25.05 -27.15 21.81
CA TYR A 1006 -26.42 -27.04 22.36
C TYR A 1006 -27.29 -25.91 21.76
N PRO A 1007 -27.96 -26.12 20.60
CA PRO A 1007 -28.84 -25.12 20.00
C PRO A 1007 -30.29 -25.20 20.52
N GLY A 1008 -30.72 -24.21 21.31
CA GLY A 1008 -32.11 -24.07 21.78
C GLY A 1008 -32.22 -23.44 23.17
N PHE A 1009 -31.52 -22.33 23.41
CA PHE A 1009 -31.26 -21.84 24.77
C PHE A 1009 -31.31 -20.30 24.82
N VAL A 1010 -32.30 -19.74 25.50
CA VAL A 1010 -32.53 -18.28 25.59
C VAL A 1010 -32.54 -17.82 27.06
N ILE A 1011 -31.99 -16.63 27.31
CA ILE A 1011 -32.03 -15.96 28.62
C ILE A 1011 -32.63 -14.57 28.39
N GLU A 1012 -33.76 -14.29 29.02
CA GLU A 1012 -34.42 -12.97 28.95
C GLU A 1012 -34.42 -12.31 30.34
N LEU A 1013 -34.16 -11.00 30.39
CA LEU A 1013 -34.06 -10.21 31.62
C LEU A 1013 -35.16 -9.14 31.61
N ILE A 1014 -36.23 -9.38 32.37
CA ILE A 1014 -37.38 -8.49 32.46
C ILE A 1014 -37.34 -7.72 33.78
N GLN A 1015 -37.43 -6.40 33.72
CA GLN A 1015 -37.56 -5.49 34.86
C GLN A 1015 -39.03 -5.06 34.98
N SER A 1016 -39.59 -5.02 36.19
CA SER A 1016 -41.02 -4.79 36.43
C SER A 1016 -41.34 -3.33 36.81
N GLU A 1017 -42.14 -2.67 35.95
CA GLU A 1017 -42.59 -1.25 35.99
C GLU A 1017 -41.47 -0.19 35.93
#